data_AF-A0A235HJS3-F1
#
_entry.id   AF-A0A235HJS3-F1
#
_cell.length_a   1.000
_cell.length_b   1.000
_cell.length_c   1.000
_cell.angle_alpha   90.00
_cell.angle_beta   90.00
_cell.angle_gamma   90.00
#
_symmetry.space_group_name_H-M   'P 1'
#
loop_
_entity.id
_entity.type
_entity.pdbx_description
1 polymer ?
#
loop_
_entity_poly.entity_id
_entity_poly.type
_entity_poly.pdbx_seq_one_letter_code
_entity_poly.pdbx_strand_id
1 'polypeptide(L)'
;MFAAASLGLAPLSLALSGALMGAATPALAQAYAQAVPSGPPIRLFPPPERMAVPDVERGAGRVLDDPLASPGPSAAPLSPTPPAHTPSFDVVPTVAPPSAIAVETLGPLDPDGAGPLAGPAGLGGDPWRGIPRAEVLALLPELPTLTPSPAVKELQRRLLLSRGSPAAAPGAPEPARRFGALRVEKLAAMGDPRGAADLAALLPEAMMADEAAARALTDAELLAGPLDCAAATERAKPFSGPYWQRVDLFCRLRAGRVGGVPPMEAGAGPAGDDLAFEMLREQPGGDPDFLRVAEAMAGGPAPRLRSLKDPSPLTLAALRTLQAGLPPDVLSLADPARLAAVATNTAADPATRVMAAERAAVALFLDSRRLEEAYRAAPAKGDELLRLKDAAARDRTARTRALVQQAMLGAMGGGRRVELAGLALELLDPPMLAGPVGAVVADMLDTLSPTPDAAALAPAAARLCFALGRADKGKRWHDLALRSRPTAEVARLWPLAVIALGPPPGGGALGLAGWLDESLRGADLEARGRVAGQLALLQAMGVAVPDEAWRKTADPEETASTLSAPMPADARPPTADPALWRRLVEAAADRRVGETALAALLLLGNAGPAGTPPAVVARVVGALRAVGLDSDARAIAREAAAALAG
;
A
#
# COMPACT_ATOMS: atom_id res chain seq x y z
N MET A 1 11.44 -40.21 63.52
CA MET A 1 12.42 -41.07 64.21
C MET A 1 13.74 -40.31 64.19
N PHE A 2 14.16 -39.73 65.33
CA PHE A 2 15.32 -38.83 65.55
C PHE A 2 15.34 -37.53 64.68
N ALA A 3 15.39 -36.28 65.17
CA ALA A 3 16.20 -35.63 66.23
C ALA A 3 17.71 -35.54 65.86
N ALA A 4 18.46 -34.44 66.02
CA ALA A 4 18.20 -33.04 66.42
C ALA A 4 19.23 -32.13 65.68
N ALA A 5 19.46 -30.83 65.91
CA ALA A 5 19.03 -29.86 66.93
C ALA A 5 19.08 -28.40 66.36
N SER A 6 19.05 -27.37 67.21
CA SER A 6 19.19 -25.94 66.88
C SER A 6 19.92 -25.17 68.01
N LEU A 7 20.59 -24.05 67.67
CA LEU A 7 21.09 -22.91 68.49
C LEU A 7 21.89 -21.99 67.52
N GLY A 8 21.88 -20.65 67.52
CA GLY A 8 21.69 -19.65 68.58
C GLY A 8 23.07 -19.25 69.16
N LEU A 9 23.53 -17.99 69.27
CA LEU A 9 22.91 -16.65 69.13
C LEU A 9 24.02 -15.56 68.92
N ALA A 10 23.61 -14.30 68.70
CA ALA A 10 24.45 -13.08 68.62
C ALA A 10 24.86 -12.59 70.06
N PRO A 11 25.29 -11.33 70.38
CA PRO A 11 25.53 -10.12 69.55
C PRO A 11 26.78 -9.29 69.94
N LEU A 12 26.98 -8.11 69.32
CA LEU A 12 27.65 -6.97 69.99
C LEU A 12 27.18 -5.63 69.40
N SER A 13 26.79 -4.70 70.28
CA SER A 13 26.16 -3.42 69.94
C SER A 13 26.32 -2.41 71.06
N LEU A 14 26.68 -1.16 70.73
CA LEU A 14 26.31 0.16 71.32
C LEU A 14 27.36 1.17 70.76
N ALA A 15 27.03 2.25 70.03
CA ALA A 15 26.26 3.46 70.40
C ALA A 15 27.05 4.33 71.42
N LEU A 16 27.17 5.67 71.37
CA LEU A 16 26.36 6.83 70.93
C LEU A 16 27.29 7.86 70.18
N SER A 17 26.95 9.04 69.64
CA SER A 17 25.72 9.83 69.33
C SER A 17 26.11 11.00 68.37
N GLY A 18 25.17 11.87 67.95
CA GLY A 18 25.48 13.25 67.51
C GLY A 18 24.69 13.83 66.32
N ALA A 19 23.58 14.52 66.61
CA ALA A 19 22.67 15.13 65.63
C ALA A 19 23.22 16.33 64.83
N LEU A 20 22.63 16.58 63.65
CA LEU A 20 22.14 17.92 63.26
C LEU A 20 21.18 17.86 62.05
N MET A 21 20.07 18.60 62.13
CA MET A 21 19.11 18.81 61.03
C MET A 21 19.56 19.95 60.11
N GLY A 22 19.18 19.89 58.84
CA GLY A 22 19.27 21.00 57.90
C GLY A 22 18.25 20.87 56.77
N ALA A 23 17.18 21.66 56.81
CA ALA A 23 16.22 21.77 55.71
C ALA A 23 16.79 22.67 54.61
N ALA A 24 16.61 22.27 53.34
CA ALA A 24 17.00 23.07 52.18
C ALA A 24 15.78 23.66 51.49
N THR A 25 15.67 24.99 51.48
CA THR A 25 14.70 25.75 50.69
C THR A 25 15.19 25.96 49.25
N PRO A 26 14.31 26.01 48.24
CA PRO A 26 14.70 26.37 46.88
C PRO A 26 14.49 27.88 46.64
N ALA A 27 15.56 28.63 46.42
CA ALA A 27 15.48 30.00 45.91
C ALA A 27 16.76 30.42 45.16
N LEU A 28 16.56 31.04 43.99
CA LEU A 28 17.52 31.85 43.23
C LEU A 28 18.74 31.13 42.60
N ALA A 29 18.54 30.67 41.37
CA ALA A 29 19.58 30.63 40.34
C ALA A 29 19.00 31.16 39.01
N GLN A 30 19.12 32.48 38.80
CA GLN A 30 18.90 33.13 37.51
C GLN A 30 20.22 33.24 36.73
N ALA A 31 20.10 33.35 35.40
CA ALA A 31 21.17 33.43 34.39
C ALA A 31 21.89 32.08 34.11
N TYR A 32 22.19 31.70 32.87
CA TYR A 32 22.11 32.42 31.59
C TYR A 32 21.34 31.62 30.53
N ALA A 33 20.33 32.23 29.90
CA ALA A 33 19.86 31.82 28.58
C ALA A 33 20.62 32.65 27.54
N GLN A 34 21.42 32.01 26.67
CA GLN A 34 22.07 32.72 25.57
C GLN A 34 21.08 32.97 24.44
N ALA A 35 20.68 34.23 24.27
CA ALA A 35 19.89 34.66 23.13
C ALA A 35 20.76 34.69 21.87
N VAL A 36 20.41 33.91 20.85
CA VAL A 36 20.99 34.02 19.51
C VAL A 36 20.43 35.30 18.86
N PRO A 37 21.26 36.22 18.35
CA PRO A 37 20.77 37.46 17.74
C PRO A 37 20.04 37.17 16.42
N SER A 38 18.77 37.55 16.36
CA SER A 38 17.97 37.50 15.13
C SER A 38 18.41 38.60 14.17
N GLY A 39 19.06 38.20 13.07
CA GLY A 39 19.29 39.08 11.93
C GLY A 39 17.96 39.53 11.28
N PRO A 40 17.96 40.64 10.52
CA PRO A 40 16.76 41.11 9.82
C PRO A 40 16.27 40.09 8.79
N PRO A 41 14.96 40.00 8.53
CA PRO A 41 14.38 38.98 7.66
C PRO A 41 14.84 39.11 6.21
N ILE A 42 15.33 37.99 5.66
CA ILE A 42 15.69 37.86 4.24
C ILE A 42 14.41 37.94 3.40
N ARG A 43 14.38 38.85 2.42
CA ARG A 43 13.29 38.92 1.43
C ARG A 43 13.52 37.88 0.33
N LEU A 44 12.57 36.96 0.16
CA LEU A 44 12.62 35.91 -0.87
C LEU A 44 11.98 36.31 -2.21
N PHE A 45 11.50 37.56 -2.35
CA PHE A 45 10.91 38.07 -3.59
C PHE A 45 11.32 39.53 -3.85
N PRO A 46 11.62 39.92 -5.10
CA PRO A 46 11.77 41.32 -5.48
C PRO A 46 10.40 42.04 -5.44
N PRO A 47 10.37 43.37 -5.21
CA PRO A 47 9.14 44.14 -5.27
C PRO A 47 8.59 44.19 -6.71
N PRO A 48 7.27 44.30 -6.90
CA PRO A 48 6.69 44.43 -8.23
C PRO A 48 7.09 45.76 -8.86
N GLU A 49 7.83 45.71 -9.97
CA GLU A 49 7.99 46.86 -10.85
C GLU A 49 6.62 47.26 -11.39
N ARG A 50 6.21 48.50 -11.12
CA ARG A 50 5.15 49.14 -11.89
C ARG A 50 5.72 49.45 -13.27
N MET A 51 5.54 48.54 -14.23
CA MET A 51 5.70 48.90 -15.64
C MET A 51 4.73 50.04 -15.95
N ALA A 52 5.28 51.21 -16.23
CA ALA A 52 4.52 52.37 -16.64
C ALA A 52 3.85 52.09 -17.99
N VAL A 53 2.55 52.36 -18.06
CA VAL A 53 1.89 52.59 -19.35
C VAL A 53 2.46 53.90 -19.89
N PRO A 54 2.93 53.97 -21.15
CA PRO A 54 3.37 55.24 -21.72
C PRO A 54 2.16 56.14 -21.95
N ASP A 55 2.12 57.29 -21.28
CA ASP A 55 1.22 58.38 -21.63
C ASP A 55 1.56 58.89 -23.05
N VAL A 56 0.56 58.88 -23.94
CA VAL A 56 0.59 59.67 -25.18
C VAL A 56 -0.38 60.83 -24.98
N GLU A 57 0.13 61.96 -24.50
CA GLU A 57 -0.69 63.17 -24.38
C GLU A 57 -0.95 63.84 -25.74
N ARG A 58 -2.25 64.04 -26.01
CA ARG A 58 -2.86 65.25 -26.61
C ARG A 58 -2.44 65.65 -28.03
N GLY A 59 -3.22 65.18 -29.00
CA GLY A 59 -3.59 65.98 -30.18
C GLY A 59 -4.94 66.69 -29.94
N ALA A 60 -5.05 67.97 -30.32
CA ALA A 60 -6.19 68.82 -29.94
C ALA A 60 -7.52 68.47 -30.65
N GLY A 61 -8.62 68.74 -29.94
CA GLY A 61 -9.96 68.29 -30.30
C GLY A 61 -10.66 68.98 -31.47
N ARG A 62 -11.81 68.41 -31.82
CA ARG A 62 -13.00 69.15 -32.25
C ARG A 62 -14.26 68.32 -31.97
N VAL A 63 -15.23 68.96 -31.33
CA VAL A 63 -16.63 68.50 -31.27
C VAL A 63 -17.29 68.91 -32.59
N LEU A 64 -18.12 68.03 -33.17
CA LEU A 64 -19.28 68.36 -34.02
C LEU A 64 -20.08 67.08 -34.37
N ASP A 65 -21.25 66.97 -33.75
CA ASP A 65 -22.53 66.38 -34.15
C ASP A 65 -22.67 65.16 -35.10
N ASP A 66 -23.55 64.25 -34.64
CA ASP A 66 -24.32 63.18 -35.31
C ASP A 66 -25.38 63.81 -36.29
N PRO A 67 -26.12 63.08 -37.17
CA PRO A 67 -26.13 61.65 -37.48
C PRO A 67 -26.09 61.24 -38.97
N LEU A 68 -26.04 59.92 -39.19
CA LEU A 68 -26.34 59.26 -40.48
C LEU A 68 -27.81 59.38 -40.90
N ALA A 69 -28.05 59.72 -42.18
CA ALA A 69 -29.28 59.36 -42.89
C ALA A 69 -29.00 59.18 -44.40
N SER A 70 -29.36 58.02 -44.95
CA SER A 70 -29.20 57.67 -46.38
C SER A 70 -30.27 58.34 -47.27
N PRO A 71 -30.10 58.34 -48.60
CA PRO A 71 -30.59 57.19 -49.39
C PRO A 71 -29.65 56.76 -50.55
N GLY A 72 -29.91 55.56 -51.09
CA GLY A 72 -29.31 55.07 -52.35
C GLY A 72 -29.98 55.68 -53.61
N PRO A 73 -29.97 55.03 -54.80
CA PRO A 73 -29.71 53.59 -55.03
C PRO A 73 -28.86 53.25 -56.29
N SER A 74 -28.66 51.93 -56.50
CA SER A 74 -28.63 51.22 -57.80
C SER A 74 -27.74 51.70 -58.96
N ALA A 75 -26.76 50.88 -59.34
CA ALA A 75 -26.67 50.30 -60.69
C ALA A 75 -25.67 49.13 -60.73
N ALA A 76 -25.82 48.23 -61.71
CA ALA A 76 -25.09 46.97 -61.82
C ALA A 76 -23.94 47.05 -62.89
N PRO A 77 -23.32 45.95 -63.36
CA PRO A 77 -21.87 45.88 -63.56
C PRO A 77 -21.43 46.11 -65.01
N LEU A 78 -20.11 46.12 -65.27
CA LEU A 78 -19.47 45.63 -66.51
C LEU A 78 -17.93 45.58 -66.34
N SER A 79 -17.27 44.69 -67.10
CA SER A 79 -15.82 44.40 -67.09
C SER A 79 -15.20 44.74 -68.48
N PRO A 80 -13.94 44.39 -68.85
CA PRO A 80 -12.67 44.18 -68.12
C PRO A 80 -11.49 44.93 -68.83
N THR A 81 -10.28 44.34 -68.82
CA THR A 81 -9.05 44.60 -69.65
C THR A 81 -8.03 45.67 -69.17
N PRO A 82 -6.71 45.49 -69.44
CA PRO A 82 -5.66 45.76 -68.45
C PRO A 82 -4.55 46.72 -68.94
N PRO A 83 -3.47 46.90 -68.15
CA PRO A 83 -2.16 46.70 -68.79
C PRO A 83 -1.10 45.98 -67.96
N ALA A 84 -0.23 45.29 -68.70
CA ALA A 84 1.22 45.08 -68.50
C ALA A 84 1.77 44.60 -67.14
N HIS A 85 2.42 43.43 -67.19
CA HIS A 85 3.31 42.93 -66.14
C HIS A 85 4.53 43.83 -65.90
N THR A 86 4.83 44.07 -64.63
CA THR A 86 6.20 44.04 -64.09
C THR A 86 6.18 43.24 -62.78
N PRO A 87 7.21 42.41 -62.50
CA PRO A 87 7.14 41.44 -61.41
C PRO A 87 7.63 42.03 -60.07
N SER A 88 6.94 41.69 -58.98
CA SER A 88 7.56 41.61 -57.67
C SER A 88 7.08 40.36 -56.93
N PHE A 89 7.99 39.75 -56.19
CA PHE A 89 7.71 38.62 -55.32
C PHE A 89 6.81 39.08 -54.17
N ASP A 90 5.72 38.36 -53.94
CA ASP A 90 5.18 38.14 -52.60
C ASP A 90 4.28 36.90 -52.62
N VAL A 91 4.87 35.74 -52.34
CA VAL A 91 4.09 34.57 -51.91
C VAL A 91 3.72 34.85 -50.45
N VAL A 92 2.60 35.54 -50.24
CA VAL A 92 1.94 35.55 -48.94
C VAL A 92 1.32 34.17 -48.76
N PRO A 93 1.81 33.33 -47.83
CA PRO A 93 1.12 32.08 -47.53
C PRO A 93 -0.22 32.44 -46.90
N THR A 94 -1.32 32.12 -47.58
CA THR A 94 -2.66 32.29 -47.03
C THR A 94 -2.81 31.34 -45.85
N VAL A 95 -2.50 31.82 -44.65
CA VAL A 95 -2.77 31.11 -43.40
C VAL A 95 -4.28 30.92 -43.36
N ALA A 96 -4.72 29.65 -43.46
CA ALA A 96 -6.12 29.32 -43.25
C ALA A 96 -6.54 29.87 -41.89
N PRO A 97 -7.68 30.58 -41.77
CA PRO A 97 -8.12 31.09 -40.49
C PRO A 97 -8.19 29.91 -39.50
N PRO A 98 -7.67 30.08 -38.26
CA PRO A 98 -7.71 29.00 -37.30
C PRO A 98 -9.16 28.53 -37.17
N SER A 99 -9.35 27.21 -37.25
CA SER A 99 -10.66 26.58 -37.02
C SER A 99 -11.29 27.19 -35.78
N ALA A 100 -12.51 27.69 -35.90
CA ALA A 100 -13.20 28.39 -34.83
C ALA A 100 -13.02 27.61 -33.52
N ILE A 101 -12.51 28.28 -32.48
CA ILE A 101 -12.25 27.66 -31.19
C ILE A 101 -13.59 27.10 -30.71
N ALA A 102 -13.71 25.77 -30.78
CA ALA A 102 -14.85 25.06 -30.25
C ALA A 102 -14.78 25.19 -28.72
N VAL A 103 -15.45 26.21 -28.20
CA VAL A 103 -15.70 26.34 -26.77
C VAL A 103 -16.75 25.28 -26.43
N GLU A 104 -16.29 24.04 -26.28
CA GLU A 104 -17.02 23.07 -25.48
C GLU A 104 -17.16 23.67 -24.09
N THR A 105 -18.39 24.07 -23.74
CA THR A 105 -18.72 24.45 -22.38
C THR A 105 -18.43 23.24 -21.50
N LEU A 106 -17.37 23.32 -20.70
CA LEU A 106 -17.05 22.31 -19.70
C LEU A 106 -18.33 21.98 -18.93
N GLY A 107 -18.79 20.74 -19.04
CA GLY A 107 -19.94 20.27 -18.29
C GLY A 107 -19.70 20.45 -16.78
N PRO A 108 -20.76 20.44 -15.97
CA PRO A 108 -20.60 20.48 -14.52
C PRO A 108 -19.61 19.41 -14.09
N LEU A 109 -18.58 19.82 -13.34
CA LEU A 109 -17.57 18.92 -12.80
C LEU A 109 -18.28 17.84 -11.98
N ASP A 110 -18.14 16.59 -12.41
CA ASP A 110 -18.71 15.44 -11.71
C ASP A 110 -18.14 15.40 -10.28
N PRO A 111 -18.96 15.61 -9.24
CA PRO A 111 -18.48 15.67 -7.86
C PRO A 111 -17.82 14.36 -7.42
N ASP A 112 -18.22 13.24 -8.02
CA ASP A 112 -17.61 11.93 -7.76
C ASP A 112 -16.22 11.77 -8.37
N GLY A 113 -15.78 12.69 -9.24
CA GLY A 113 -14.48 12.67 -9.92
C GLY A 113 -13.32 13.27 -9.12
N ALA A 114 -13.58 13.80 -7.91
CA ALA A 114 -12.54 14.37 -7.08
C ALA A 114 -11.48 13.33 -6.66
N GLY A 115 -10.27 13.79 -6.40
CA GLY A 115 -9.16 12.93 -5.97
C GLY A 115 -7.92 13.74 -5.58
N PRO A 116 -7.14 13.25 -4.58
CA PRO A 116 -5.95 13.94 -4.11
C PRO A 116 -4.75 13.77 -5.06
N LEU A 117 -4.71 12.73 -5.91
CA LEU A 117 -3.62 12.52 -6.86
C LEU A 117 -3.99 13.03 -8.26
N ALA A 118 -3.01 13.65 -8.94
CA ALA A 118 -3.13 14.14 -10.31
C ALA A 118 -1.77 14.03 -11.03
N GLY A 119 -1.79 14.00 -12.37
CA GLY A 119 -0.57 13.98 -13.17
C GLY A 119 0.29 12.74 -12.88
N PRO A 120 1.63 12.87 -12.83
CA PRO A 120 2.54 11.74 -12.59
C PRO A 120 2.37 11.04 -11.23
N ALA A 121 1.85 11.74 -10.21
CA ALA A 121 1.59 11.13 -8.90
C ALA A 121 0.37 10.19 -8.94
N GLY A 122 -0.65 10.56 -9.72
CA GLY A 122 -1.76 9.67 -10.08
C GLY A 122 -1.41 8.81 -11.30
N LEU A 123 -2.43 8.52 -12.12
CA LEU A 123 -2.30 7.81 -13.40
C LEU A 123 -2.41 8.76 -14.62
N GLY A 124 -1.91 9.99 -14.50
CA GLY A 124 -1.91 10.99 -15.57
C GLY A 124 -2.96 12.10 -15.39
N GLY A 125 -3.34 12.74 -16.51
CA GLY A 125 -4.28 13.87 -16.52
C GLY A 125 -5.75 13.46 -16.56
N ASP A 126 -6.08 12.39 -17.29
CA ASP A 126 -7.43 11.83 -17.40
C ASP A 126 -7.34 10.28 -17.42
N PRO A 127 -7.28 9.64 -16.24
CA PRO A 127 -7.05 8.21 -16.14
C PRO A 127 -8.31 7.38 -16.40
N TRP A 128 -9.49 7.95 -16.20
CA TRP A 128 -10.80 7.30 -16.38
C TRP A 128 -11.37 7.50 -17.79
N ARG A 129 -10.60 8.12 -18.69
CA ARG A 129 -10.96 8.38 -20.08
C ARG A 129 -11.42 7.14 -20.83
N GLY A 130 -12.57 7.24 -21.47
CA GLY A 130 -13.09 6.22 -22.39
C GLY A 130 -13.66 4.97 -21.72
N ILE A 131 -13.69 4.90 -20.38
CA ILE A 131 -14.34 3.80 -19.66
C ILE A 131 -15.79 4.20 -19.34
N PRO A 132 -16.81 3.42 -19.75
CA PRO A 132 -18.19 3.72 -19.38
C PRO A 132 -18.41 3.60 -17.87
N ARG A 133 -19.12 4.58 -17.28
CA ARG A 133 -19.42 4.61 -15.83
C ARG A 133 -20.01 3.30 -15.31
N ALA A 134 -20.95 2.70 -16.03
CA ALA A 134 -21.58 1.43 -15.65
C ALA A 134 -20.56 0.27 -15.51
N GLU A 135 -19.54 0.23 -16.36
CA GLU A 135 -18.51 -0.82 -16.30
C GLU A 135 -17.52 -0.58 -15.15
N VAL A 136 -17.13 0.67 -14.91
CA VAL A 136 -16.25 1.03 -13.78
C VAL A 136 -16.94 0.71 -12.44
N LEU A 137 -18.22 1.03 -12.30
CA LEU A 137 -19.00 0.71 -11.09
C LEU A 137 -19.13 -0.80 -10.86
N ALA A 138 -19.16 -1.62 -11.92
CA ALA A 138 -19.18 -3.08 -11.81
C ALA A 138 -17.80 -3.69 -11.49
N LEU A 139 -16.71 -3.09 -11.97
CA LEU A 139 -15.35 -3.63 -11.81
C LEU A 139 -14.60 -3.15 -10.55
N LEU A 140 -14.91 -1.96 -10.02
CA LEU A 140 -14.27 -1.45 -8.80
C LEU A 140 -14.46 -2.37 -7.57
N PRO A 141 -15.65 -2.95 -7.30
CA PRO A 141 -15.84 -3.89 -6.20
C PRO A 141 -15.01 -5.17 -6.34
N GLU A 142 -14.70 -5.60 -7.55
CA GLU A 142 -13.98 -6.85 -7.85
C GLU A 142 -12.44 -6.74 -7.74
N LEU A 143 -11.89 -5.52 -7.59
CA LEU A 143 -10.45 -5.33 -7.37
C LEU A 143 -9.95 -6.16 -6.15
N PRO A 144 -8.71 -6.67 -6.16
CA PRO A 144 -8.20 -7.45 -5.04
C PRO A 144 -8.08 -6.62 -3.75
N THR A 145 -8.20 -7.27 -2.59
CA THR A 145 -8.03 -6.64 -1.26
C THR A 145 -7.00 -7.37 -0.40
N LEU A 146 -6.83 -8.68 -0.62
CA LEU A 146 -5.99 -9.57 0.17
C LEU A 146 -4.69 -9.95 -0.54
N THR A 147 -4.25 -9.13 -1.50
CA THR A 147 -3.01 -9.37 -2.25
C THR A 147 -1.76 -9.17 -1.37
N PRO A 148 -0.78 -10.10 -1.41
CA PRO A 148 0.48 -9.97 -0.68
C PRO A 148 1.51 -9.06 -1.38
N SER A 149 1.15 -8.48 -2.53
CA SER A 149 2.03 -7.70 -3.39
C SER A 149 1.96 -6.19 -3.12
N PRO A 150 3.05 -5.55 -2.63
CA PRO A 150 3.08 -4.11 -2.47
C PRO A 150 2.97 -3.35 -3.79
N ALA A 151 3.55 -3.87 -4.88
CA ALA A 151 3.40 -3.24 -6.20
C ALA A 151 1.94 -3.20 -6.67
N VAL A 152 1.17 -4.27 -6.45
CA VAL A 152 -0.27 -4.32 -6.76
C VAL A 152 -1.05 -3.36 -5.85
N LYS A 153 -0.79 -3.37 -4.54
CA LYS A 153 -1.46 -2.41 -3.62
C LYS A 153 -1.16 -0.95 -3.96
N GLU A 154 0.08 -0.60 -4.31
CA GLU A 154 0.42 0.79 -4.67
C GLU A 154 -0.20 1.22 -6.00
N LEU A 155 -0.18 0.37 -7.04
CA LEU A 155 -0.87 0.66 -8.30
C LEU A 155 -2.38 0.84 -8.10
N GLN A 156 -3.00 -0.01 -7.27
CA GLN A 156 -4.41 0.09 -6.92
C GLN A 156 -4.72 1.35 -6.11
N ARG A 157 -3.87 1.69 -5.14
CA ARG A 157 -3.97 2.92 -4.36
C ARG A 157 -3.90 4.15 -5.27
N ARG A 158 -2.94 4.20 -6.19
CA ARG A 158 -2.78 5.28 -7.18
C ARG A 158 -3.97 5.37 -8.12
N LEU A 159 -4.52 4.24 -8.59
CA LEU A 159 -5.75 4.19 -9.38
C LEU A 159 -6.93 4.84 -8.62
N LEU A 160 -7.23 4.35 -7.42
CA LEU A 160 -8.39 4.79 -6.63
C LEU A 160 -8.31 6.27 -6.20
N LEU A 161 -7.11 6.76 -5.87
CA LEU A 161 -6.87 8.15 -5.47
C LEU A 161 -6.68 9.13 -6.63
N SER A 162 -6.61 8.65 -7.88
CA SER A 162 -6.46 9.53 -9.05
C SER A 162 -7.75 10.28 -9.37
N ARG A 163 -7.61 11.59 -9.57
CA ARG A 163 -8.68 12.49 -10.04
C ARG A 163 -9.15 12.14 -11.45
N GLY A 164 -10.43 12.39 -11.72
CA GLY A 164 -11.11 12.20 -13.00
C GLY A 164 -12.38 11.38 -12.81
N SER A 165 -13.25 11.40 -13.82
CA SER A 165 -14.51 10.65 -13.81
C SER A 165 -14.64 9.74 -15.04
N PRO A 166 -15.30 8.57 -14.90
CA PRO A 166 -15.64 7.74 -16.05
C PRO A 166 -16.70 8.42 -16.92
N ALA A 167 -16.78 8.00 -18.18
CA ALA A 167 -17.72 8.58 -19.14
C ALA A 167 -19.17 8.30 -18.74
N ALA A 168 -19.96 9.37 -18.57
CA ALA A 168 -21.38 9.32 -18.32
C ALA A 168 -22.16 9.50 -19.63
N ALA A 169 -23.20 8.68 -19.85
CA ALA A 169 -24.15 8.93 -20.94
C ALA A 169 -25.08 10.11 -20.55
N PRO A 170 -25.40 11.04 -21.47
CA PRO A 170 -26.33 12.13 -21.19
C PRO A 170 -27.69 11.61 -20.71
N GLY A 171 -28.19 12.13 -19.59
CA GLY A 171 -29.46 11.70 -19.00
C GLY A 171 -29.46 10.31 -18.35
N ALA A 172 -28.29 9.69 -18.14
CA ALA A 172 -28.20 8.47 -17.34
C ALA A 172 -28.70 8.73 -15.89
N PRO A 173 -29.47 7.82 -15.29
CA PRO A 173 -29.90 7.96 -13.91
C PRO A 173 -28.71 7.87 -12.95
N GLU A 174 -28.83 8.54 -11.80
CA GLU A 174 -27.84 8.40 -10.72
C GLU A 174 -27.77 6.94 -10.24
N PRO A 175 -26.56 6.35 -10.14
CA PRO A 175 -26.38 4.96 -9.73
C PRO A 175 -26.64 4.79 -8.22
N ALA A 176 -27.15 3.62 -7.83
CA ALA A 176 -27.38 3.28 -6.42
C ALA A 176 -26.11 3.22 -5.56
N ARG A 177 -24.93 3.07 -6.19
CA ARG A 177 -23.60 3.20 -5.58
C ARG A 177 -22.86 4.31 -6.32
N ARG A 178 -22.42 5.35 -5.60
CA ARG A 178 -21.67 6.48 -6.17
C ARG A 178 -20.23 6.07 -6.52
N PHE A 179 -19.68 6.57 -7.62
CA PHE A 179 -18.32 6.25 -8.07
C PHE A 179 -17.27 6.71 -7.06
N GLY A 180 -17.48 7.89 -6.45
CA GLY A 180 -16.63 8.38 -5.37
C GLY A 180 -16.68 7.46 -4.13
N ALA A 181 -17.89 7.01 -3.76
CA ALA A 181 -18.12 6.16 -2.61
C ALA A 181 -17.47 4.76 -2.75
N LEU A 182 -17.59 4.11 -3.91
CA LEU A 182 -16.93 2.83 -4.18
C LEU A 182 -15.40 2.91 -4.07
N ARG A 183 -14.79 4.05 -4.44
CA ARG A 183 -13.33 4.24 -4.31
C ARG A 183 -12.91 4.37 -2.84
N VAL A 184 -13.67 5.09 -2.01
CA VAL A 184 -13.45 5.19 -0.56
C VAL A 184 -13.62 3.82 0.11
N GLU A 185 -14.71 3.12 -0.18
CA GLU A 185 -14.98 1.76 0.31
C GLU A 185 -13.83 0.81 -0.04
N LYS A 186 -13.33 0.86 -1.28
CA LYS A 186 -12.29 -0.05 -1.73
C LYS A 186 -10.92 0.24 -1.10
N LEU A 187 -10.58 1.50 -0.89
CA LEU A 187 -9.38 1.92 -0.14
C LEU A 187 -9.43 1.44 1.31
N ALA A 188 -10.58 1.59 1.97
CA ALA A 188 -10.79 1.07 3.32
C ALA A 188 -10.66 -0.46 3.37
N ALA A 189 -11.31 -1.18 2.45
CA ALA A 189 -11.31 -2.64 2.39
C ALA A 189 -9.93 -3.25 2.05
N MET A 190 -9.05 -2.54 1.32
CA MET A 190 -7.68 -2.98 1.06
C MET A 190 -6.67 -2.59 2.15
N GLY A 191 -7.11 -1.92 3.22
CA GLY A 191 -6.27 -1.54 4.36
C GLY A 191 -5.56 -0.20 4.24
N ASP A 192 -6.04 0.73 3.39
CA ASP A 192 -5.59 2.13 3.38
C ASP A 192 -6.67 3.08 3.93
N PRO A 193 -6.92 3.11 5.26
CA PRO A 193 -7.86 4.04 5.87
C PRO A 193 -7.44 5.50 5.71
N ARG A 194 -6.15 5.78 5.50
CA ARG A 194 -5.66 7.17 5.30
C ARG A 194 -6.03 7.67 3.92
N GLY A 195 -5.71 6.92 2.87
CA GLY A 195 -6.17 7.24 1.51
C GLY A 195 -7.69 7.29 1.41
N ALA A 196 -8.40 6.39 2.09
CA ALA A 196 -9.86 6.44 2.17
C ALA A 196 -10.37 7.74 2.83
N ALA A 197 -9.77 8.18 3.94
CA ALA A 197 -10.11 9.44 4.60
C ALA A 197 -9.75 10.68 3.75
N ASP A 198 -8.55 10.71 3.17
CA ASP A 198 -8.07 11.77 2.28
C ASP A 198 -8.99 11.96 1.06
N LEU A 199 -9.50 10.86 0.50
CA LEU A 199 -10.46 10.88 -0.60
C LEU A 199 -11.86 11.26 -0.13
N ALA A 200 -12.35 10.72 1.00
CA ALA A 200 -13.66 11.03 1.56
C ALA A 200 -13.81 12.52 1.91
N ALA A 201 -12.74 13.17 2.38
CA ALA A 201 -12.71 14.61 2.66
C ALA A 201 -12.95 15.48 1.42
N LEU A 202 -12.70 14.95 0.21
CA LEU A 202 -12.98 15.62 -1.07
C LEU A 202 -14.35 15.27 -1.67
N LEU A 203 -15.09 14.35 -1.04
CA LEU A 203 -16.32 13.75 -1.58
C LEU A 203 -17.51 13.84 -0.58
N PRO A 204 -17.80 14.99 0.04
CA PRO A 204 -18.79 15.09 1.12
C PRO A 204 -20.18 14.58 0.69
N GLU A 205 -20.64 14.89 -0.51
CA GLU A 205 -21.95 14.42 -1.00
C GLU A 205 -22.02 12.89 -1.16
N ALA A 206 -20.94 12.25 -1.62
CA ALA A 206 -20.90 10.81 -1.79
C ALA A 206 -20.92 10.12 -0.41
N MET A 207 -20.20 10.67 0.56
CA MET A 207 -20.19 10.18 1.95
C MET A 207 -21.52 10.41 2.67
N MET A 208 -22.26 11.48 2.32
CA MET A 208 -23.60 11.75 2.87
C MET A 208 -24.69 10.84 2.30
N ALA A 209 -24.51 10.36 1.06
CA ALA A 209 -25.48 9.50 0.36
C ALA A 209 -25.22 8.00 0.53
N ASP A 210 -23.97 7.59 0.78
CA ASP A 210 -23.54 6.18 0.76
C ASP A 210 -23.13 5.68 2.15
N GLU A 211 -24.08 5.05 2.86
CA GLU A 211 -23.84 4.52 4.22
C GLU A 211 -22.74 3.46 4.25
N ALA A 212 -22.61 2.61 3.23
CA ALA A 212 -21.63 1.54 3.25
C ALA A 212 -20.20 2.06 3.05
N ALA A 213 -19.97 3.09 2.23
CA ALA A 213 -18.67 3.76 2.16
C ALA A 213 -18.34 4.51 3.46
N ALA A 214 -19.33 5.20 4.05
CA ALA A 214 -19.19 5.84 5.36
C ALA A 214 -18.83 4.84 6.46
N ARG A 215 -19.49 3.70 6.49
CA ARG A 215 -19.22 2.60 7.42
C ARG A 215 -17.87 1.94 7.17
N ALA A 216 -17.52 1.64 5.92
CA ALA A 216 -16.25 1.00 5.57
C ALA A 216 -15.05 1.84 6.03
N LEU A 217 -15.08 3.15 5.79
CA LEU A 217 -14.08 4.08 6.31
C LEU A 217 -14.02 4.08 7.84
N THR A 218 -15.17 4.17 8.51
CA THR A 218 -15.26 4.19 9.98
C THR A 218 -14.74 2.89 10.61
N ASP A 219 -15.08 1.74 10.04
CA ASP A 219 -14.60 0.42 10.45
C ASP A 219 -13.08 0.28 10.23
N ALA A 220 -12.53 0.80 9.12
CA ALA A 220 -11.09 0.78 8.86
C ALA A 220 -10.30 1.73 9.80
N GLU A 221 -10.83 2.92 10.11
CA GLU A 221 -10.27 3.83 11.12
C GLU A 221 -10.28 3.20 12.52
N LEU A 222 -11.40 2.57 12.91
CA LEU A 222 -11.53 1.82 14.17
C LEU A 222 -10.50 0.69 14.29
N LEU A 223 -10.21 -0.05 13.22
CA LEU A 223 -9.20 -1.10 13.24
C LEU A 223 -7.78 -0.54 13.32
N ALA A 224 -7.45 0.48 12.52
CA ALA A 224 -6.09 0.97 12.37
C ALA A 224 -5.56 1.81 13.55
N GLY A 225 -6.43 2.51 14.29
CA GLY A 225 -5.96 3.41 15.35
C GLY A 225 -7.04 4.07 16.21
N PRO A 226 -6.72 5.15 16.92
CA PRO A 226 -7.75 5.96 17.57
C PRO A 226 -8.59 6.65 16.49
N LEU A 227 -9.84 6.20 16.33
CA LEU A 227 -10.85 6.86 15.48
C LEU A 227 -10.90 8.37 15.76
N ASP A 228 -10.99 9.23 14.75
CA ASP A 228 -11.39 10.62 14.99
C ASP A 228 -12.90 10.64 15.24
N CYS A 229 -13.30 10.87 16.49
CA CYS A 229 -14.71 10.87 16.87
C CYS A 229 -15.47 12.10 16.41
N ALA A 230 -14.80 13.25 16.18
CA ALA A 230 -15.47 14.41 15.61
C ALA A 230 -15.81 14.11 14.14
N ALA A 231 -14.82 13.64 13.37
CA ALA A 231 -15.04 13.24 11.98
C ALA A 231 -16.06 12.10 11.83
N ALA A 232 -16.02 11.08 12.71
CA ALA A 232 -16.96 9.96 12.69
C ALA A 232 -18.39 10.37 13.02
N THR A 233 -18.61 11.23 14.04
CA THR A 233 -19.95 11.72 14.40
C THR A 233 -20.51 12.68 13.34
N GLU A 234 -19.67 13.51 12.70
CA GLU A 234 -20.10 14.33 11.54
C GLU A 234 -20.54 13.45 10.37
N ARG A 235 -19.74 12.42 10.03
CA ARG A 235 -20.03 11.42 8.99
C ARG A 235 -21.31 10.62 9.29
N ALA A 236 -21.64 10.42 10.57
CA ALA A 236 -22.81 9.67 11.01
C ALA A 236 -24.14 10.44 10.85
N LYS A 237 -24.13 11.78 10.78
CA LYS A 237 -25.36 12.61 10.79
C LYS A 237 -26.49 12.20 9.82
N PRO A 238 -26.23 11.72 8.59
CA PRO A 238 -27.28 11.30 7.66
C PRO A 238 -27.93 9.97 8.01
N PHE A 239 -27.32 9.18 8.90
CA PHE A 239 -27.61 7.77 9.11
C PHE A 239 -28.06 7.50 10.55
N SER A 240 -29.25 6.92 10.72
CA SER A 240 -29.87 6.69 12.04
C SER A 240 -29.78 5.25 12.57
N GLY A 241 -29.13 4.35 11.81
CA GLY A 241 -29.07 2.93 12.11
C GLY A 241 -28.30 2.55 13.39
N PRO A 242 -28.52 1.33 13.93
CA PRO A 242 -27.91 0.85 15.18
C PRO A 242 -26.37 0.83 15.16
N TYR A 243 -25.75 0.75 13.98
CA TYR A 243 -24.30 0.89 13.83
C TYR A 243 -23.80 2.26 14.32
N TRP A 244 -24.42 3.35 13.85
CA TRP A 244 -24.00 4.72 14.16
C TRP A 244 -24.30 5.10 15.61
N GLN A 245 -25.41 4.60 16.17
CA GLN A 245 -25.72 4.73 17.60
C GLN A 245 -24.62 4.11 18.48
N ARG A 246 -24.03 2.97 18.07
CA ARG A 246 -22.90 2.35 18.78
C ARG A 246 -21.60 3.13 18.60
N VAL A 247 -21.35 3.70 17.42
CA VAL A 247 -20.18 4.58 17.17
C VAL A 247 -20.25 5.83 18.06
N ASP A 248 -21.41 6.47 18.16
CA ASP A 248 -21.65 7.61 19.06
C ASP A 248 -21.40 7.23 20.54
N LEU A 249 -21.98 6.12 21.00
CA LEU A 249 -21.77 5.62 22.37
C LEU A 249 -20.27 5.36 22.65
N PHE A 250 -19.56 4.68 21.74
CA PHE A 250 -18.11 4.49 21.86
C PHE A 250 -17.35 5.82 21.97
N CYS A 251 -17.73 6.81 21.15
CA CYS A 251 -17.11 8.13 21.14
C CYS A 251 -17.34 8.91 22.44
N ARG A 252 -18.57 8.91 22.99
CA ARG A 252 -18.89 9.49 24.29
C ARG A 252 -18.09 8.84 25.43
N LEU A 253 -18.13 7.50 25.52
CA LEU A 253 -17.44 6.74 26.56
C LEU A 253 -15.92 6.93 26.52
N ARG A 254 -15.34 7.07 25.31
CA ARG A 254 -13.92 7.36 25.15
C ARG A 254 -13.57 8.79 25.58
N ALA A 255 -14.41 9.78 25.25
CA ALA A 255 -14.20 11.16 25.67
C ALA A 255 -14.20 11.29 27.21
N GLY A 256 -15.16 10.62 27.89
CA GLY A 256 -15.22 10.57 29.36
C GLY A 256 -13.93 10.04 30.00
N ARG A 257 -13.30 9.03 29.38
CA ARG A 257 -12.01 8.47 29.87
C ARG A 257 -10.81 9.40 29.63
N VAL A 258 -10.78 10.12 28.50
CA VAL A 258 -9.67 11.02 28.14
C VAL A 258 -9.71 12.33 28.95
N GLY A 259 -10.91 12.78 29.35
CA GLY A 259 -11.09 14.00 30.14
C GLY A 259 -10.60 13.94 31.59
N GLY A 260 -10.08 12.79 32.07
CA GLY A 260 -9.59 12.64 33.44
C GLY A 260 -10.66 12.74 34.53
N VAL A 261 -11.94 12.79 34.13
CA VAL A 261 -13.07 12.65 35.06
C VAL A 261 -12.97 11.24 35.65
N PRO A 262 -12.81 11.09 36.98
CA PRO A 262 -12.82 9.76 37.58
C PRO A 262 -14.17 9.09 37.25
N PRO A 263 -14.22 7.76 37.10
CA PRO A 263 -15.52 7.09 37.05
C PRO A 263 -16.29 7.51 38.31
N MET A 264 -17.39 8.24 38.13
CA MET A 264 -18.30 8.51 39.23
C MET A 264 -18.81 7.17 39.77
N GLU A 265 -19.28 7.18 41.02
CA GLU A 265 -19.72 5.97 41.71
C GLU A 265 -20.61 5.09 40.82
N ALA A 266 -20.38 3.78 40.83
CA ALA A 266 -21.02 2.85 39.91
C ALA A 266 -22.55 2.97 39.97
N GLY A 267 -23.15 3.55 38.94
CA GLY A 267 -24.56 3.99 38.91
C GLY A 267 -24.76 5.48 38.58
N ALA A 268 -23.69 6.26 38.42
CA ALA A 268 -23.76 7.69 38.05
C ALA A 268 -23.01 7.99 36.73
N GLY A 269 -23.24 7.18 35.70
CA GLY A 269 -22.92 7.58 34.32
C GLY A 269 -23.71 8.82 33.91
N PRO A 270 -23.34 9.53 32.83
CA PRO A 270 -24.18 10.62 32.32
C PRO A 270 -25.55 10.02 31.95
N ALA A 271 -26.64 10.63 32.44
CA ALA A 271 -27.97 10.02 32.50
C ALA A 271 -28.64 9.64 31.16
N GLY A 272 -27.94 9.79 30.03
CA GLY A 272 -28.33 9.29 28.71
C GLY A 272 -27.57 8.03 28.24
N ASP A 273 -26.55 7.57 28.96
CA ASP A 273 -25.81 6.35 28.61
C ASP A 273 -26.63 5.09 28.92
N ASP A 274 -27.24 5.00 30.12
CA ASP A 274 -28.05 3.83 30.52
C ASP A 274 -29.23 3.59 29.58
N LEU A 275 -29.94 4.66 29.19
CA LEU A 275 -31.00 4.61 28.18
C LEU A 275 -30.47 4.17 26.81
N ALA A 276 -29.28 4.64 26.40
CA ALA A 276 -28.65 4.18 25.16
C ALA A 276 -28.27 2.69 25.21
N PHE A 277 -27.80 2.19 26.36
CA PHE A 277 -27.56 0.77 26.57
C PHE A 277 -28.84 -0.06 26.49
N GLU A 278 -29.93 0.35 27.14
CA GLU A 278 -31.23 -0.32 27.06
C GLU A 278 -31.76 -0.34 25.62
N MET A 279 -31.80 0.81 24.94
CA MET A 279 -32.22 0.92 23.54
C MET A 279 -31.38 0.06 22.59
N LEU A 280 -30.07 -0.11 22.85
CA LEU A 280 -29.19 -0.95 22.02
C LEU A 280 -29.28 -2.45 22.32
N ARG A 281 -29.73 -2.85 23.51
CA ARG A 281 -29.99 -4.27 23.85
C ARG A 281 -31.29 -4.78 23.21
N GLU A 282 -32.33 -3.95 23.19
CA GLU A 282 -33.63 -4.31 22.60
C GLU A 282 -33.66 -4.22 21.06
N GLN A 283 -32.64 -3.65 20.42
CA GLN A 283 -32.57 -3.53 18.96
C GLN A 283 -32.11 -4.84 18.28
N PRO A 284 -32.80 -5.31 17.22
CA PRO A 284 -32.34 -6.45 16.43
C PRO A 284 -31.02 -6.09 15.71
N GLY A 285 -30.05 -7.00 15.75
CA GLY A 285 -28.68 -6.71 15.27
C GLY A 285 -27.83 -5.91 16.27
N GLY A 286 -28.15 -5.99 17.57
CA GLY A 286 -27.25 -5.62 18.66
C GLY A 286 -25.91 -6.38 18.61
N ASP A 287 -24.84 -5.73 19.08
CA ASP A 287 -23.52 -6.35 19.25
C ASP A 287 -23.30 -6.57 20.77
N PRO A 288 -23.63 -7.76 21.30
CA PRO A 288 -23.61 -8.01 22.75
C PRO A 288 -22.19 -8.06 23.32
N ASP A 289 -21.18 -8.31 22.48
CA ASP A 289 -19.78 -8.26 22.90
C ASP A 289 -19.31 -6.80 22.95
N PHE A 290 -19.70 -5.94 22.00
CA PHE A 290 -19.48 -4.49 22.11
C PHE A 290 -20.14 -3.93 23.38
N LEU A 291 -21.42 -4.22 23.63
CA LEU A 291 -22.15 -3.64 24.77
C LEU A 291 -21.51 -4.04 26.11
N ARG A 292 -21.08 -5.29 26.27
CA ARG A 292 -20.35 -5.76 27.46
C ARG A 292 -19.01 -5.04 27.67
N VAL A 293 -18.32 -4.69 26.59
CA VAL A 293 -17.07 -3.92 26.65
C VAL A 293 -17.36 -2.44 26.91
N ALA A 294 -18.42 -1.89 26.34
CA ALA A 294 -18.87 -0.52 26.55
C ALA A 294 -19.35 -0.28 27.99
N GLU A 295 -20.02 -1.23 28.63
CA GLU A 295 -20.35 -1.19 30.07
C GLU A 295 -19.09 -1.05 30.94
N ALA A 296 -18.02 -1.80 30.62
CA ALA A 296 -16.71 -1.64 31.27
C ALA A 296 -16.00 -0.33 30.87
N MET A 297 -16.32 0.24 29.72
CA MET A 297 -15.90 1.61 29.38
C MET A 297 -16.64 2.66 30.22
N ALA A 298 -17.90 2.45 30.58
CA ALA A 298 -18.69 3.33 31.45
C ALA A 298 -18.30 3.29 32.95
N GLY A 299 -17.30 2.48 33.33
CA GLY A 299 -16.89 2.30 34.74
C GLY A 299 -17.39 1.00 35.38
N GLY A 300 -18.09 0.15 34.62
CA GLY A 300 -18.45 -1.20 35.04
C GLY A 300 -17.24 -2.15 35.21
N PRO A 301 -17.47 -3.38 35.68
CA PRO A 301 -16.41 -4.35 35.92
C PRO A 301 -15.69 -4.75 34.61
N ALA A 302 -14.39 -5.03 34.69
CA ALA A 302 -13.58 -5.42 33.53
C ALA A 302 -14.17 -6.65 32.80
N PRO A 303 -14.22 -6.65 31.45
CA PRO A 303 -14.99 -7.63 30.69
C PRO A 303 -14.28 -8.99 30.69
N ARG A 304 -14.94 -10.02 31.24
CA ARG A 304 -14.42 -11.41 31.26
C ARG A 304 -14.76 -12.14 29.97
N LEU A 305 -14.00 -11.85 28.91
CA LEU A 305 -14.20 -12.44 27.59
C LEU A 305 -13.53 -13.81 27.48
N ARG A 306 -14.35 -14.87 27.44
CA ARG A 306 -13.89 -16.27 27.28
C ARG A 306 -13.68 -16.68 25.83
N SER A 307 -14.35 -16.01 24.90
CA SER A 307 -14.35 -16.29 23.46
C SER A 307 -14.72 -15.00 22.72
N LEU A 308 -14.13 -14.79 21.55
CA LEU A 308 -14.43 -13.72 20.60
C LEU A 308 -14.21 -14.26 19.17
N LYS A 309 -15.19 -14.99 18.64
CA LYS A 309 -15.07 -15.64 17.32
C LYS A 309 -15.10 -14.66 16.15
N ASP A 310 -15.98 -13.66 16.20
CA ASP A 310 -16.13 -12.64 15.16
C ASP A 310 -16.38 -11.24 15.76
N PRO A 311 -15.45 -10.70 16.57
CA PRO A 311 -15.61 -9.37 17.16
C PRO A 311 -15.65 -8.30 16.06
N SER A 312 -16.58 -7.36 16.20
CA SER A 312 -16.69 -6.21 15.30
C SER A 312 -15.47 -5.27 15.42
N PRO A 313 -15.20 -4.44 14.39
CA PRO A 313 -14.21 -3.35 14.46
C PRO A 313 -14.35 -2.48 15.72
N LEU A 314 -15.59 -2.17 16.09
CA LEU A 314 -15.92 -1.37 17.25
C LEU A 314 -15.58 -2.08 18.57
N THR A 315 -15.89 -3.38 18.68
CA THR A 315 -15.50 -4.22 19.84
C THR A 315 -13.98 -4.29 20.00
N LEU A 316 -13.23 -4.46 18.91
CA LEU A 316 -11.76 -4.46 18.94
C LEU A 316 -11.18 -3.09 19.34
N ALA A 317 -11.73 -2.00 18.82
CA ALA A 317 -11.33 -0.63 19.20
C ALA A 317 -11.65 -0.30 20.66
N ALA A 318 -12.80 -0.76 21.18
CA ALA A 318 -13.20 -0.63 22.57
C ALA A 318 -12.26 -1.41 23.50
N LEU A 319 -11.91 -2.66 23.16
CA LEU A 319 -10.96 -3.47 23.93
C LEU A 319 -9.55 -2.88 23.94
N ARG A 320 -9.07 -2.33 22.82
CA ARG A 320 -7.80 -1.59 22.76
C ARG A 320 -7.85 -0.31 23.60
N THR A 321 -8.99 0.38 23.65
CA THR A 321 -9.20 1.57 24.49
C THR A 321 -9.20 1.22 25.99
N LEU A 322 -9.71 0.06 26.36
CA LEU A 322 -9.64 -0.47 27.73
C LEU A 322 -8.28 -1.03 28.14
N GLN A 323 -7.37 -1.27 27.19
CA GLN A 323 -6.19 -2.13 27.38
C GLN A 323 -6.60 -3.52 27.95
N ALA A 324 -7.69 -4.07 27.42
CA ALA A 324 -8.19 -5.39 27.80
C ALA A 324 -7.54 -6.49 26.94
N GLY A 325 -7.23 -7.62 27.57
CA GLY A 325 -6.70 -8.79 26.89
C GLY A 325 -7.72 -9.44 25.95
N LEU A 326 -7.20 -10.15 24.94
CA LEU A 326 -8.00 -10.87 23.95
C LEU A 326 -7.84 -12.39 24.16
N PRO A 327 -8.92 -13.19 24.10
CA PRO A 327 -8.83 -14.64 24.10
C PRO A 327 -8.18 -15.14 22.79
N PRO A 328 -7.47 -16.29 22.80
CA PRO A 328 -6.70 -16.74 21.64
C PRO A 328 -7.54 -17.24 20.46
N ASP A 329 -8.86 -17.44 20.64
CA ASP A 329 -9.76 -17.86 19.55
C ASP A 329 -9.97 -16.77 18.48
N VAL A 330 -9.59 -15.51 18.75
CA VAL A 330 -9.49 -14.44 17.73
C VAL A 330 -8.54 -14.80 16.58
N LEU A 331 -7.62 -15.77 16.77
CA LEU A 331 -6.78 -16.27 15.67
C LEU A 331 -7.57 -17.04 14.61
N SER A 332 -8.82 -17.42 14.87
CA SER A 332 -9.71 -18.01 13.86
C SER A 332 -10.23 -17.00 12.83
N LEU A 333 -10.06 -15.69 13.07
CA LEU A 333 -10.44 -14.63 12.12
C LEU A 333 -9.76 -14.81 10.77
N ALA A 334 -10.54 -14.66 9.70
CA ALA A 334 -10.05 -14.63 8.32
C ALA A 334 -9.61 -13.22 7.88
N ASP A 335 -10.23 -12.18 8.44
CA ASP A 335 -10.03 -10.76 8.11
C ASP A 335 -8.66 -10.24 8.63
N PRO A 336 -7.70 -9.90 7.73
CA PRO A 336 -6.39 -9.44 8.15
C PRO A 336 -6.37 -8.04 8.78
N ALA A 337 -7.38 -7.19 8.51
CA ALA A 337 -7.51 -5.88 9.15
C ALA A 337 -7.85 -6.04 10.64
N ARG A 338 -8.72 -7.02 10.97
CA ARG A 338 -9.00 -7.38 12.37
C ARG A 338 -7.79 -8.04 13.04
N LEU A 339 -7.04 -8.89 12.33
CA LEU A 339 -5.78 -9.44 12.85
C LEU A 339 -4.74 -8.34 13.12
N ALA A 340 -4.69 -7.27 12.31
CA ALA A 340 -3.84 -6.10 12.60
C ALA A 340 -4.27 -5.37 13.90
N ALA A 341 -5.58 -5.24 14.13
CA ALA A 341 -6.11 -4.68 15.39
C ALA A 341 -5.80 -5.58 16.61
N VAL A 342 -5.84 -6.90 16.45
CA VAL A 342 -5.40 -7.87 17.49
C VAL A 342 -3.90 -7.71 17.78
N ALA A 343 -3.06 -7.66 16.74
CA ALA A 343 -1.60 -7.54 16.86
C ALA A 343 -1.15 -6.24 17.57
N THR A 344 -1.87 -5.14 17.29
CA THR A 344 -1.61 -3.81 17.86
C THR A 344 -2.19 -3.60 19.26
N ASN A 345 -3.06 -4.50 19.76
CA ASN A 345 -3.47 -4.49 21.16
C ASN A 345 -2.36 -5.02 22.07
N THR A 346 -1.68 -4.12 22.78
CA THR A 346 -0.58 -4.44 23.71
C THR A 346 -0.98 -5.27 24.92
N ALA A 347 -2.27 -5.33 25.27
CA ALA A 347 -2.78 -6.14 26.37
C ALA A 347 -3.11 -7.59 25.98
N ALA A 348 -3.07 -7.93 24.68
CA ALA A 348 -3.26 -9.30 24.21
C ALA A 348 -2.02 -10.16 24.49
N ASP A 349 -2.24 -11.47 24.67
CA ASP A 349 -1.16 -12.44 24.91
C ASP A 349 -0.07 -12.36 23.80
N PRO A 350 1.23 -12.33 24.13
CA PRO A 350 2.28 -12.14 23.12
C PRO A 350 2.38 -13.24 22.06
N ALA A 351 2.01 -14.50 22.36
CA ALA A 351 1.97 -15.57 21.36
C ALA A 351 0.80 -15.35 20.37
N THR A 352 -0.35 -14.90 20.88
CA THR A 352 -1.50 -14.48 20.06
C THR A 352 -1.13 -13.30 19.17
N ARG A 353 -0.46 -12.28 19.73
CA ARG A 353 -0.04 -11.08 18.99
C ARG A 353 0.90 -11.39 17.83
N VAL A 354 1.91 -12.24 18.01
CA VAL A 354 2.88 -12.55 16.94
C VAL A 354 2.23 -13.30 15.77
N MET A 355 1.32 -14.23 16.04
CA MET A 355 0.59 -14.96 15.00
C MET A 355 -0.38 -14.06 14.21
N ALA A 356 -1.08 -13.16 14.90
CA ALA A 356 -1.95 -12.18 14.25
C ALA A 356 -1.12 -11.16 13.43
N ALA A 357 0.03 -10.72 13.96
CA ALA A 357 0.90 -9.74 13.32
C ALA A 357 1.43 -10.22 11.98
N GLU A 358 2.00 -11.44 11.92
CA GLU A 358 2.56 -11.96 10.67
C GLU A 358 1.48 -12.17 9.61
N ARG A 359 0.31 -12.70 9.98
CA ARG A 359 -0.81 -12.89 9.03
C ARG A 359 -1.33 -11.56 8.47
N ALA A 360 -1.46 -10.55 9.32
CA ALA A 360 -1.80 -9.19 8.88
C ALA A 360 -0.70 -8.57 7.99
N ALA A 361 0.57 -8.81 8.32
CA ALA A 361 1.72 -8.30 7.59
C ALA A 361 1.88 -8.93 6.20
N VAL A 362 1.65 -10.24 6.06
CA VAL A 362 1.66 -10.94 4.76
C VAL A 362 0.56 -10.41 3.83
N ALA A 363 -0.62 -10.07 4.37
CA ALA A 363 -1.70 -9.43 3.61
C ALA A 363 -1.53 -7.89 3.47
N LEU A 364 -0.41 -7.33 3.93
CA LEU A 364 -0.10 -5.90 3.88
C LEU A 364 -1.13 -5.01 4.61
N PHE A 365 -1.62 -5.46 5.77
CA PHE A 365 -2.43 -4.67 6.73
C PHE A 365 -1.61 -4.27 7.97
N LEU A 366 -0.34 -4.67 8.04
CA LEU A 366 0.59 -4.32 9.11
C LEU A 366 1.98 -4.06 8.51
N ASP A 367 2.63 -2.96 8.90
CA ASP A 367 3.98 -2.61 8.41
C ASP A 367 5.10 -3.42 9.10
N SER A 368 6.33 -3.34 8.56
CA SER A 368 7.48 -4.09 9.08
C SER A 368 7.86 -3.67 10.49
N ARG A 369 7.77 -2.37 10.82
CA ARG A 369 8.06 -1.85 12.16
C ARG A 369 7.11 -2.46 13.20
N ARG A 370 5.81 -2.50 12.92
CA ARG A 370 4.81 -3.10 13.82
C ARG A 370 4.98 -4.62 13.91
N LEU A 371 5.40 -5.27 12.83
CA LEU A 371 5.77 -6.68 12.85
C LEU A 371 6.99 -6.93 13.77
N GLU A 372 8.04 -6.09 13.71
CA GLU A 372 9.18 -6.17 14.63
C GLU A 372 8.81 -5.90 16.09
N GLU A 373 7.90 -4.95 16.34
CA GLU A 373 7.34 -4.70 17.68
C GLU A 373 6.62 -5.94 18.24
N ALA A 374 5.96 -6.73 17.38
CA ALA A 374 5.35 -8.01 17.75
C ALA A 374 6.39 -9.14 17.89
N TYR A 375 7.37 -9.25 16.98
CA TYR A 375 8.44 -10.25 17.04
C TYR A 375 9.29 -10.10 18.31
N ARG A 376 9.64 -8.87 18.69
CA ARG A 376 10.40 -8.58 19.92
C ARG A 376 9.64 -8.97 21.20
N ALA A 377 8.31 -9.03 21.14
CA ALA A 377 7.46 -9.44 22.26
C ALA A 377 7.20 -10.97 22.32
N ALA A 378 7.54 -11.72 21.27
CA ALA A 378 7.24 -13.15 21.20
C ALA A 378 7.91 -13.97 22.33
N PRO A 379 7.23 -14.95 22.94
CA PRO A 379 7.77 -15.66 24.10
C PRO A 379 8.79 -16.74 23.71
N ALA A 380 10.07 -16.50 24.02
CA ALA A 380 11.14 -17.49 24.03
C ALA A 380 11.12 -18.32 25.33
N LYS A 381 11.44 -19.62 25.25
CA LYS A 381 11.51 -20.53 26.40
C LYS A 381 12.90 -21.13 26.52
N GLY A 382 13.47 -21.12 27.73
CA GLY A 382 14.73 -21.82 28.03
C GLY A 382 15.87 -21.45 27.08
N ASP A 383 16.48 -22.46 26.45
CA ASP A 383 17.59 -22.33 25.52
C ASP A 383 17.18 -22.39 24.03
N GLU A 384 15.90 -22.20 23.69
CA GLU A 384 15.39 -22.24 22.31
C GLU A 384 16.18 -21.33 21.34
N LEU A 385 16.59 -20.14 21.79
CA LEU A 385 17.37 -19.17 20.99
C LEU A 385 18.77 -19.69 20.59
N LEU A 386 19.27 -20.72 21.27
CA LEU A 386 20.53 -21.40 20.92
C LEU A 386 20.29 -22.53 19.90
N ARG A 387 19.12 -23.17 19.90
CA ARG A 387 18.78 -24.35 19.07
C ARG A 387 17.83 -24.05 17.91
N LEU A 388 17.89 -22.82 17.37
CA LEU A 388 16.93 -22.32 16.38
C LEU A 388 16.88 -23.12 15.07
N LYS A 389 17.98 -23.73 14.63
CA LYS A 389 17.99 -24.55 13.41
C LYS A 389 17.08 -25.77 13.54
N ASP A 390 17.13 -26.46 14.68
CA ASP A 390 16.26 -27.61 14.98
C ASP A 390 14.80 -27.18 15.18
N ALA A 391 14.57 -25.98 15.73
CA ALA A 391 13.23 -25.41 15.85
C ALA A 391 12.63 -25.10 14.47
N ALA A 392 13.38 -24.42 13.60
CA ALA A 392 12.97 -24.06 12.25
C ALA A 392 12.73 -25.26 11.33
N ALA A 393 13.45 -26.37 11.54
CA ALA A 393 13.20 -27.62 10.83
C ALA A 393 11.87 -28.30 11.21
N ARG A 394 11.31 -27.98 12.39
CA ARG A 394 10.04 -28.54 12.89
C ARG A 394 8.86 -27.57 12.82
N ASP A 395 9.13 -26.27 12.91
CA ASP A 395 8.14 -25.20 13.03
C ASP A 395 8.56 -24.01 12.15
N ARG A 396 7.81 -23.77 11.06
CA ARG A 396 7.96 -22.63 10.15
C ARG A 396 6.89 -21.54 10.37
N THR A 397 6.34 -21.43 11.58
CA THR A 397 5.36 -20.39 11.94
C THR A 397 6.01 -19.04 12.28
N ALA A 398 5.16 -18.02 12.43
CA ALA A 398 5.52 -16.69 12.93
C ALA A 398 6.35 -16.71 14.21
N ARG A 399 6.13 -17.70 15.10
CA ARG A 399 6.90 -17.84 16.33
C ARG A 399 8.38 -18.07 16.03
N THR A 400 8.72 -19.02 15.17
CA THR A 400 10.11 -19.32 14.81
C THR A 400 10.77 -18.10 14.16
N ARG A 401 10.11 -17.45 13.19
CA ARG A 401 10.66 -16.24 12.55
C ARG A 401 10.93 -15.12 13.55
N ALA A 402 10.04 -14.91 14.53
CA ALA A 402 10.26 -13.99 15.63
C ALA A 402 11.45 -14.37 16.53
N LEU A 403 11.61 -15.66 16.88
CA LEU A 403 12.73 -16.13 17.69
C LEU A 403 14.09 -15.98 16.96
N VAL A 404 14.12 -16.19 15.64
CA VAL A 404 15.31 -15.92 14.81
C VAL A 404 15.65 -14.42 14.82
N GLN A 405 14.64 -13.53 14.72
CA GLN A 405 14.83 -12.10 14.83
C GLN A 405 15.38 -11.68 16.21
N GLN A 406 14.83 -12.22 17.30
CA GLN A 406 15.33 -11.97 18.66
C GLN A 406 16.79 -12.42 18.84
N ALA A 407 17.15 -13.61 18.35
CA ALA A 407 18.53 -14.09 18.40
C ALA A 407 19.47 -13.21 17.56
N MET A 408 19.02 -12.69 16.41
CA MET A 408 19.80 -11.77 15.58
C MET A 408 20.01 -10.40 16.25
N LEU A 409 19.05 -9.93 17.06
CA LEU A 409 19.25 -8.74 17.90
C LEU A 409 20.29 -8.97 19.02
N GLY A 410 20.36 -10.17 19.60
CA GLY A 410 21.32 -10.51 20.65
C GLY A 410 22.71 -10.97 20.18
N ALA A 411 22.88 -11.29 18.89
CA ALA A 411 24.11 -11.92 18.37
C ALA A 411 25.24 -10.91 18.13
N MET A 412 26.28 -10.91 18.96
CA MET A 412 27.44 -10.01 18.80
C MET A 412 28.49 -10.50 17.77
N GLY A 413 28.58 -11.81 17.52
CA GLY A 413 29.62 -12.40 16.66
C GLY A 413 29.19 -12.53 15.19
N GLY A 414 30.03 -12.05 14.27
CA GLY A 414 29.73 -12.01 12.82
C GLY A 414 29.26 -13.35 12.23
N GLY A 415 29.97 -14.45 12.50
CA GLY A 415 29.59 -15.78 11.99
C GLY A 415 28.21 -16.25 12.44
N ARG A 416 27.80 -15.98 13.70
CA ARG A 416 26.46 -16.30 14.19
C ARG A 416 25.39 -15.41 13.55
N ARG A 417 25.71 -14.13 13.27
CA ARG A 417 24.79 -13.23 12.54
C ARG A 417 24.58 -13.71 11.09
N VAL A 418 25.63 -14.19 10.42
CA VAL A 418 25.57 -14.80 9.08
C VAL A 418 24.70 -16.07 9.08
N GLU A 419 24.89 -16.96 10.05
CA GLU A 419 24.07 -18.18 10.23
C GLU A 419 22.58 -17.84 10.45
N LEU A 420 22.28 -16.89 11.34
CA LEU A 420 20.91 -16.48 11.64
C LEU A 420 20.23 -15.79 10.45
N ALA A 421 20.96 -14.99 9.67
CA ALA A 421 20.43 -14.39 8.45
C ALA A 421 20.17 -15.43 7.35
N GLY A 422 21.02 -16.45 7.21
CA GLY A 422 20.75 -17.60 6.35
C GLY A 422 19.47 -18.33 6.74
N LEU A 423 19.31 -18.64 8.04
CA LEU A 423 18.10 -19.27 8.56
C LEU A 423 16.84 -18.40 8.37
N ALA A 424 16.96 -17.08 8.52
CA ALA A 424 15.87 -16.14 8.27
C ALA A 424 15.45 -16.13 6.79
N LEU A 425 16.40 -16.23 5.84
CA LEU A 425 16.14 -16.35 4.41
C LEU A 425 15.47 -17.69 4.06
N GLU A 426 15.93 -18.81 4.64
CA GLU A 426 15.33 -20.15 4.47
C GLU A 426 13.86 -20.21 4.97
N LEU A 427 13.48 -19.34 5.92
CA LEU A 427 12.13 -19.25 6.50
C LEU A 427 11.18 -18.33 5.71
N LEU A 428 11.61 -17.71 4.60
CA LEU A 428 10.74 -16.91 3.73
C LEU A 428 10.12 -17.77 2.63
N ASP A 429 8.79 -17.72 2.53
CA ASP A 429 8.06 -18.27 1.39
C ASP A 429 7.89 -17.18 0.30
N PRO A 430 7.70 -17.50 -0.99
CA PRO A 430 7.73 -16.51 -2.08
C PRO A 430 6.82 -15.27 -1.90
N PRO A 431 5.57 -15.37 -1.37
CA PRO A 431 4.73 -14.20 -1.10
C PRO A 431 5.29 -13.25 -0.02
N MET A 432 6.20 -13.72 0.84
CA MET A 432 6.79 -12.91 1.91
C MET A 432 7.93 -12.01 1.43
N LEU A 433 8.55 -12.31 0.28
CA LEU A 433 9.80 -11.68 -0.20
C LEU A 433 9.66 -10.17 -0.41
N ALA A 434 8.57 -9.72 -1.02
CA ALA A 434 8.34 -8.30 -1.30
C ALA A 434 7.71 -7.54 -0.13
N GLY A 435 7.09 -8.25 0.81
CA GLY A 435 6.30 -7.68 1.89
C GLY A 435 7.09 -7.35 3.18
N PRO A 436 6.36 -6.91 4.23
CA PRO A 436 6.93 -6.58 5.53
C PRO A 436 7.78 -7.68 6.17
N VAL A 437 7.42 -8.95 6.00
CA VAL A 437 8.20 -10.08 6.54
C VAL A 437 9.59 -10.15 5.88
N GLY A 438 9.65 -10.03 4.55
CA GLY A 438 10.91 -9.91 3.81
C GLY A 438 11.69 -8.65 4.19
N ALA A 439 11.02 -7.53 4.44
CA ALA A 439 11.67 -6.30 4.90
C ALA A 439 12.40 -6.50 6.25
N VAL A 440 11.78 -7.16 7.23
CA VAL A 440 12.42 -7.49 8.53
C VAL A 440 13.68 -8.34 8.32
N VAL A 441 13.65 -9.32 7.41
CA VAL A 441 14.84 -10.13 7.10
C VAL A 441 15.91 -9.30 6.36
N ALA A 442 15.52 -8.38 5.48
CA ALA A 442 16.46 -7.49 4.80
C ALA A 442 17.12 -6.48 5.76
N ASP A 443 16.44 -6.09 6.84
CA ASP A 443 17.00 -5.24 7.88
C ASP A 443 17.94 -6.02 8.82
N MET A 444 17.82 -7.35 8.90
CA MET A 444 18.91 -8.21 9.42
C MET A 444 20.15 -8.17 8.51
N LEU A 445 19.95 -8.29 7.19
CA LEU A 445 21.05 -8.27 6.20
C LEU A 445 21.80 -6.95 6.19
N ASP A 446 21.16 -5.83 6.51
CA ASP A 446 21.81 -4.52 6.66
C ASP A 446 22.89 -4.47 7.74
N THR A 447 22.81 -5.36 8.73
CA THR A 447 23.82 -5.48 9.79
C THR A 447 25.01 -6.37 9.41
N LEU A 448 25.03 -6.90 8.17
CA LEU A 448 26.06 -7.78 7.64
C LEU A 448 26.85 -7.10 6.51
N SER A 449 28.14 -7.36 6.47
CA SER A 449 28.98 -7.03 5.32
C SER A 449 28.97 -8.20 4.32
N PRO A 450 28.84 -7.95 3.01
CA PRO A 450 28.93 -8.98 1.98
C PRO A 450 30.40 -9.40 1.75
N THR A 451 30.95 -10.16 2.70
CA THR A 451 32.30 -10.74 2.67
C THR A 451 32.25 -12.21 2.20
N PRO A 452 33.39 -12.83 1.84
CA PRO A 452 33.44 -14.25 1.48
C PRO A 452 32.82 -15.21 2.50
N ASP A 453 32.87 -14.87 3.80
CA ASP A 453 32.25 -15.67 4.88
C ASP A 453 30.72 -15.77 4.74
N ALA A 454 30.10 -14.78 4.09
CA ALA A 454 28.67 -14.73 3.79
C ALA A 454 28.34 -15.15 2.34
N ALA A 455 29.29 -15.71 1.59
CA ALA A 455 29.09 -16.07 0.18
C ALA A 455 27.94 -17.07 -0.04
N ALA A 456 27.71 -17.99 0.91
CA ALA A 456 26.67 -19.01 0.82
C ALA A 456 25.23 -18.44 0.84
N LEU A 457 24.98 -17.34 1.56
CA LEU A 457 23.66 -16.70 1.62
C LEU A 457 23.47 -15.60 0.55
N ALA A 458 24.54 -15.27 -0.18
CA ALA A 458 24.55 -14.17 -1.15
C ALA A 458 23.46 -14.29 -2.25
N PRO A 459 23.13 -15.48 -2.79
CA PRO A 459 22.09 -15.58 -3.81
C PRO A 459 20.69 -15.25 -3.25
N ALA A 460 20.32 -15.84 -2.12
CA ALA A 460 19.05 -15.58 -1.45
C ALA A 460 18.94 -14.13 -0.93
N ALA A 461 20.03 -13.55 -0.43
CA ALA A 461 20.09 -12.14 -0.04
C ALA A 461 19.91 -11.18 -1.22
N ALA A 462 20.52 -11.47 -2.37
CA ALA A 462 20.33 -10.71 -3.60
C ALA A 462 18.87 -10.79 -4.08
N ARG A 463 18.29 -12.00 -4.12
CA ARG A 463 16.88 -12.25 -4.45
C ARG A 463 15.94 -11.41 -3.59
N LEU A 464 16.11 -11.44 -2.26
CA LEU A 464 15.30 -10.67 -1.32
C LEU A 464 15.43 -9.15 -1.53
N CYS A 465 16.66 -8.63 -1.62
CA CYS A 465 16.88 -7.21 -1.85
C CYS A 465 16.28 -6.72 -3.18
N PHE A 466 16.38 -7.50 -4.26
CA PHE A 466 15.75 -7.14 -5.54
C PHE A 466 14.22 -7.21 -5.50
N ALA A 467 13.63 -8.19 -4.79
CA ALA A 467 12.18 -8.25 -4.57
C ALA A 467 11.66 -6.97 -3.90
N LEU A 468 12.34 -6.53 -2.83
CA LEU A 468 12.08 -5.29 -2.10
C LEU A 468 12.45 -4.00 -2.85
N GLY A 469 12.95 -4.09 -4.09
CA GLY A 469 13.40 -2.92 -4.87
C GLY A 469 14.68 -2.24 -4.36
N ARG A 470 15.41 -2.85 -3.40
CA ARG A 470 16.64 -2.34 -2.78
C ARG A 470 17.86 -2.58 -3.70
N ALA A 471 17.82 -1.99 -4.89
CA ALA A 471 18.74 -2.22 -6.01
C ALA A 471 20.23 -2.23 -5.61
N ASP A 472 20.72 -1.18 -4.93
CA ASP A 472 22.14 -1.07 -4.55
C ASP A 472 22.61 -2.18 -3.59
N LYS A 473 21.74 -2.56 -2.65
CA LYS A 473 22.04 -3.61 -1.67
C LYS A 473 21.97 -4.99 -2.33
N GLY A 474 20.97 -5.22 -3.17
CA GLY A 474 20.87 -6.44 -3.99
C GLY A 474 22.06 -6.61 -4.92
N LYS A 475 22.54 -5.53 -5.55
CA LYS A 475 23.74 -5.53 -6.39
C LYS A 475 24.98 -6.00 -5.61
N ARG A 476 25.19 -5.55 -4.38
CA ARG A 476 26.35 -5.97 -3.56
C ARG A 476 26.33 -7.47 -3.25
N TRP A 477 25.16 -8.02 -2.91
CA TRP A 477 24.99 -9.46 -2.69
C TRP A 477 25.13 -10.27 -3.99
N HIS A 478 24.58 -9.77 -5.10
CA HIS A 478 24.73 -10.38 -6.43
C HIS A 478 26.19 -10.39 -6.91
N ASP A 479 26.92 -9.29 -6.72
CA ASP A 479 28.35 -9.17 -7.05
C ASP A 479 29.23 -10.08 -6.18
N LEU A 480 28.77 -10.51 -4.99
CA LEU A 480 29.42 -11.54 -4.16
C LEU A 480 29.08 -12.95 -4.65
N ALA A 481 27.80 -13.20 -4.98
CA ALA A 481 27.35 -14.48 -5.53
C ALA A 481 28.10 -14.83 -6.83
N LEU A 482 28.29 -13.86 -7.73
CA LEU A 482 29.06 -14.03 -8.98
C LEU A 482 30.56 -14.28 -8.80
N ARG A 483 31.15 -13.99 -7.63
CA ARG A 483 32.57 -14.30 -7.32
C ARG A 483 32.76 -15.73 -6.82
N SER A 484 31.68 -16.38 -6.42
CA SER A 484 31.67 -17.78 -6.01
C SER A 484 31.65 -18.68 -7.25
N ARG A 485 31.75 -20.01 -7.05
CA ARG A 485 31.60 -20.95 -8.18
C ARG A 485 30.22 -20.73 -8.84
N PRO A 486 30.12 -20.72 -10.18
CA PRO A 486 28.82 -20.68 -10.85
C PRO A 486 27.97 -21.86 -10.39
N THR A 487 26.75 -21.57 -9.94
CA THR A 487 25.71 -22.56 -9.66
C THR A 487 24.46 -22.18 -10.43
N ALA A 488 23.56 -23.15 -10.66
CA ALA A 488 22.26 -22.87 -11.25
C ALA A 488 21.45 -21.83 -10.45
N GLU A 489 21.62 -21.76 -9.12
CA GLU A 489 20.99 -20.75 -8.26
C GLU A 489 21.53 -19.33 -8.56
N VAL A 490 22.85 -19.18 -8.68
CA VAL A 490 23.47 -17.90 -9.08
C VAL A 490 23.03 -17.50 -10.49
N ALA A 491 22.91 -18.46 -11.41
CA ALA A 491 22.41 -18.20 -12.77
C ALA A 491 20.94 -17.72 -12.76
N ARG A 492 20.05 -18.35 -11.98
CA ARG A 492 18.62 -17.98 -11.88
C ARG A 492 18.36 -16.53 -11.43
N LEU A 493 19.35 -15.85 -10.85
CA LEU A 493 19.27 -14.43 -10.49
C LEU A 493 19.44 -13.47 -11.66
N TRP A 494 20.05 -13.88 -12.78
CA TRP A 494 20.36 -12.96 -13.89
C TRP A 494 19.12 -12.23 -14.44
N PRO A 495 17.97 -12.88 -14.69
CA PRO A 495 16.76 -12.18 -15.11
C PRO A 495 16.27 -11.14 -14.10
N LEU A 496 16.27 -11.50 -12.81
CA LEU A 496 15.85 -10.60 -11.73
C LEU A 496 16.80 -9.39 -11.61
N ALA A 497 18.12 -9.62 -11.74
CA ALA A 497 19.11 -8.56 -11.75
C ALA A 497 18.93 -7.62 -12.95
N VAL A 498 18.64 -8.13 -14.15
CA VAL A 498 18.33 -7.30 -15.35
C VAL A 498 17.05 -6.48 -15.15
N ILE A 499 16.01 -7.04 -14.53
CA ILE A 499 14.77 -6.32 -14.24
C ILE A 499 14.97 -5.25 -13.15
N ALA A 500 15.81 -5.53 -12.14
CA ALA A 500 16.08 -4.61 -11.03
C ALA A 500 17.08 -3.49 -11.37
N LEU A 501 18.15 -3.81 -12.10
CA LEU A 501 19.29 -2.90 -12.38
C LEU A 501 19.32 -2.37 -13.82
N GLY A 502 18.54 -2.96 -14.72
CA GLY A 502 18.67 -2.76 -16.17
C GLY A 502 19.64 -3.76 -16.81
N PRO A 503 19.65 -3.87 -18.16
CA PRO A 503 20.58 -4.74 -18.87
C PRO A 503 22.02 -4.23 -18.70
N PRO A 504 22.97 -5.08 -18.28
CA PRO A 504 24.37 -4.67 -18.14
C PRO A 504 25.01 -4.36 -19.52
N PRO A 505 26.00 -3.45 -19.59
CA PRO A 505 26.74 -3.17 -20.82
C PRO A 505 27.33 -4.47 -21.42
N GLY A 506 27.13 -4.66 -22.73
CA GLY A 506 27.61 -5.87 -23.44
C GLY A 506 26.92 -7.17 -23.03
N GLY A 507 25.79 -7.14 -22.29
CA GLY A 507 25.07 -8.34 -21.82
C GLY A 507 25.58 -8.93 -20.50
N GLY A 508 26.72 -8.44 -19.98
CA GLY A 508 27.31 -8.89 -18.72
C GLY A 508 27.92 -10.30 -18.80
N ALA A 509 28.34 -10.84 -17.65
CA ALA A 509 29.17 -12.05 -17.60
C ALA A 509 28.48 -13.36 -18.08
N LEU A 510 27.15 -13.44 -17.99
CA LEU A 510 26.36 -14.58 -18.47
C LEU A 510 25.72 -14.33 -19.85
N GLY A 511 25.21 -13.11 -20.08
CA GLY A 511 24.33 -12.82 -21.20
C GLY A 511 23.03 -13.65 -21.19
N LEU A 512 22.13 -13.38 -22.14
CA LEU A 512 20.88 -14.14 -22.27
C LEU A 512 21.15 -15.61 -22.62
N ALA A 513 22.08 -15.87 -23.55
CA ALA A 513 22.39 -17.22 -24.02
C ALA A 513 23.06 -18.08 -22.93
N GLY A 514 24.09 -17.56 -22.24
CA GLY A 514 24.78 -18.29 -21.18
C GLY A 514 23.91 -18.51 -19.93
N TRP A 515 23.04 -17.54 -19.60
CA TRP A 515 22.00 -17.76 -18.58
C TRP A 515 21.07 -18.92 -18.95
N LEU A 516 20.58 -18.94 -20.19
CA LEU A 516 19.63 -19.95 -20.66
C LEU A 516 20.26 -21.35 -20.71
N ASP A 517 21.47 -21.47 -21.24
CA ASP A 517 22.19 -22.75 -21.35
C ASP A 517 22.58 -23.33 -19.98
N GLU A 518 22.88 -22.47 -18.98
CA GLU A 518 23.10 -22.91 -17.59
C GLU A 518 21.78 -23.27 -16.89
N SER A 519 20.72 -22.47 -17.08
CA SER A 519 19.43 -22.66 -16.38
C SER A 519 18.63 -23.86 -16.90
N LEU A 520 18.86 -24.28 -18.15
CA LEU A 520 18.26 -25.49 -18.73
C LEU A 520 19.08 -26.77 -18.47
N ARG A 521 20.32 -26.67 -17.96
CA ARG A 521 21.19 -27.84 -17.76
C ARG A 521 20.62 -28.74 -16.66
N GLY A 522 20.07 -29.89 -17.07
CA GLY A 522 19.42 -30.84 -16.15
C GLY A 522 18.10 -30.34 -15.57
N ALA A 523 17.47 -29.34 -16.20
CA ALA A 523 16.18 -28.80 -15.77
C ALA A 523 15.04 -29.79 -16.07
N ASP A 524 14.19 -30.01 -15.06
CA ASP A 524 12.90 -30.68 -15.19
C ASP A 524 11.83 -29.76 -15.83
N LEU A 525 10.61 -30.29 -16.02
CA LEU A 525 9.50 -29.55 -16.63
C LEU A 525 9.12 -28.30 -15.82
N GLU A 526 9.18 -28.35 -14.49
CA GLU A 526 8.83 -27.21 -13.65
C GLU A 526 9.89 -26.10 -13.76
N ALA A 527 11.18 -26.46 -13.70
CA ALA A 527 12.30 -25.55 -13.92
C ALA A 527 12.27 -24.93 -15.33
N ARG A 528 11.94 -25.70 -16.37
CA ARG A 528 11.73 -25.17 -17.73
C ARG A 528 10.56 -24.19 -17.79
N GLY A 529 9.45 -24.49 -17.11
CA GLY A 529 8.32 -23.56 -16.93
C GLY A 529 8.73 -22.27 -16.23
N ARG A 530 9.56 -22.33 -15.18
CA ARG A 530 10.11 -21.15 -14.50
C ARG A 530 11.02 -20.33 -15.43
N VAL A 531 11.90 -20.99 -16.20
CA VAL A 531 12.80 -20.33 -17.18
C VAL A 531 12.01 -19.65 -18.30
N ALA A 532 10.99 -20.31 -18.88
CA ALA A 532 10.09 -19.70 -19.87
C ALA A 532 9.34 -18.49 -19.28
N GLY A 533 8.92 -18.57 -18.01
CA GLY A 533 8.33 -17.44 -17.28
C GLY A 533 9.28 -16.26 -17.11
N GLN A 534 10.54 -16.52 -16.74
CA GLN A 534 11.57 -15.48 -16.65
C GLN A 534 11.87 -14.86 -18.02
N LEU A 535 11.89 -15.66 -19.10
CA LEU A 535 12.05 -15.19 -20.47
C LEU A 535 10.90 -14.27 -20.92
N ALA A 536 9.65 -14.63 -20.57
CA ALA A 536 8.47 -13.80 -20.83
C ALA A 536 8.54 -12.43 -20.13
N LEU A 537 8.96 -12.41 -18.85
CA LEU A 537 9.13 -11.18 -18.08
C LEU A 537 10.24 -10.29 -18.66
N LEU A 538 11.36 -10.87 -19.10
CA LEU A 538 12.44 -10.14 -19.76
C LEU A 538 11.95 -9.47 -21.05
N GLN A 539 11.23 -10.20 -21.91
CA GLN A 539 10.65 -9.64 -23.14
C GLN A 539 9.63 -8.53 -22.83
N ALA A 540 8.76 -8.73 -21.84
CA ALA A 540 7.81 -7.70 -21.38
C ALA A 540 8.51 -6.43 -20.85
N MET A 541 9.66 -6.59 -20.20
CA MET A 541 10.53 -5.50 -19.76
C MET A 541 11.38 -4.87 -20.88
N GLY A 542 11.22 -5.32 -22.13
CA GLY A 542 11.85 -4.73 -23.32
C GLY A 542 13.23 -5.29 -23.65
N VAL A 543 13.63 -6.42 -23.05
CA VAL A 543 14.84 -7.14 -23.45
C VAL A 543 14.57 -7.87 -24.77
N ALA A 544 15.45 -7.71 -25.76
CA ALA A 544 15.34 -8.44 -27.01
C ALA A 544 15.60 -9.94 -26.77
N VAL A 545 14.57 -10.76 -27.00
CA VAL A 545 14.63 -12.22 -26.91
C VAL A 545 14.54 -12.81 -28.33
N PRO A 546 15.54 -13.59 -28.79
CA PRO A 546 15.48 -14.25 -30.09
C PRO A 546 14.63 -15.52 -30.02
N ASP A 547 13.99 -15.90 -31.14
CA ASP A 547 13.14 -17.10 -31.24
C ASP A 547 13.86 -18.40 -30.85
N GLU A 548 15.19 -18.44 -31.00
CA GLU A 548 16.01 -19.57 -30.55
C GLU A 548 15.95 -19.78 -29.03
N ALA A 549 15.83 -18.71 -28.24
CA ALA A 549 15.65 -18.83 -26.80
C ALA A 549 14.30 -19.48 -26.45
N TRP A 550 13.24 -19.11 -27.18
CA TRP A 550 11.92 -19.72 -27.04
C TRP A 550 11.91 -21.19 -27.44
N ARG A 551 12.55 -21.55 -28.57
CA ARG A 551 12.71 -22.94 -28.99
C ARG A 551 13.44 -23.80 -27.95
N LYS A 552 14.53 -23.30 -27.35
CA LYS A 552 15.25 -24.00 -26.28
C LYS A 552 14.42 -24.25 -25.02
N THR A 553 13.40 -23.43 -24.75
CA THR A 553 12.48 -23.65 -23.61
C THR A 553 11.32 -24.61 -23.92
N ALA A 554 11.05 -24.91 -25.19
CA ALA A 554 10.00 -25.84 -25.59
C ALA A 554 10.54 -27.28 -25.61
N ASP A 555 9.80 -28.23 -25.04
CA ASP A 555 10.16 -29.65 -25.07
C ASP A 555 9.71 -30.32 -26.40
N PRO A 556 10.64 -30.90 -27.19
CA PRO A 556 10.29 -31.61 -28.43
C PRO A 556 9.52 -32.92 -28.21
N GLU A 557 9.73 -33.63 -27.09
CA GLU A 557 9.04 -34.89 -26.80
C GLU A 557 7.63 -34.63 -26.26
N GLU A 558 7.46 -33.61 -25.41
CA GLU A 558 6.15 -33.28 -24.84
C GLU A 558 5.21 -32.62 -25.86
N THR A 559 5.71 -31.79 -26.79
CA THR A 559 4.90 -31.24 -27.89
C THR A 559 4.40 -32.33 -28.85
N ALA A 560 5.13 -33.43 -29.03
CA ALA A 560 4.65 -34.59 -29.78
C ALA A 560 3.61 -35.42 -29.00
N SER A 561 3.80 -35.57 -27.68
CA SER A 561 2.92 -36.38 -26.81
C SER A 561 1.57 -35.70 -26.51
N THR A 562 1.57 -34.39 -26.24
CA THR A 562 0.37 -33.59 -25.93
C THR A 562 -0.59 -33.44 -27.11
N LEU A 563 -0.13 -33.60 -28.35
CA LEU A 563 -0.99 -33.64 -29.54
C LEU A 563 -1.81 -34.94 -29.66
N SER A 564 -1.50 -35.98 -28.87
CA SER A 564 -2.14 -37.31 -28.96
C SER A 564 -2.87 -37.75 -27.67
N ALA A 565 -2.65 -37.07 -26.54
CA ALA A 565 -3.28 -37.42 -25.26
C ALA A 565 -4.45 -36.47 -24.93
N PRO A 566 -5.63 -36.98 -24.52
CA PRO A 566 -6.66 -36.11 -23.94
C PRO A 566 -6.15 -35.56 -22.62
N MET A 567 -5.91 -34.24 -22.56
CA MET A 567 -5.44 -33.58 -21.35
C MET A 567 -6.41 -33.83 -20.18
N PRO A 568 -5.92 -34.23 -18.99
CA PRO A 568 -6.77 -34.30 -17.81
C PRO A 568 -7.30 -32.90 -17.49
N ALA A 569 -8.55 -32.82 -17.04
CA ALA A 569 -9.27 -31.55 -16.86
C ALA A 569 -8.52 -30.56 -15.94
N ASP A 570 -7.76 -31.10 -15.00
CA ASP A 570 -7.00 -30.38 -13.97
C ASP A 570 -5.64 -29.85 -14.49
N ALA A 571 -5.22 -30.25 -15.69
CA ALA A 571 -3.97 -29.84 -16.33
C ALA A 571 -4.18 -28.82 -17.46
N ARG A 572 -5.40 -28.30 -17.64
CA ARG A 572 -5.59 -27.08 -18.45
C ARG A 572 -4.84 -25.95 -17.74
N PRO A 573 -3.89 -25.25 -18.40
CA PRO A 573 -3.20 -24.13 -17.77
C PRO A 573 -4.25 -23.11 -17.30
N PRO A 574 -4.10 -22.50 -16.10
CA PRO A 574 -5.02 -21.49 -15.62
C PRO A 574 -5.03 -20.29 -16.57
N THR A 575 -5.98 -20.33 -17.51
CA THR A 575 -6.21 -19.25 -18.46
C THR A 575 -6.82 -18.09 -17.70
N ALA A 576 -6.15 -16.93 -17.75
CA ALA A 576 -6.76 -15.66 -17.44
C ALA A 576 -8.15 -15.56 -18.11
N ASP A 577 -9.12 -14.94 -17.43
CA ASP A 577 -10.44 -14.69 -18.00
C ASP A 577 -10.30 -14.06 -19.41
N PRO A 578 -10.79 -14.72 -20.47
CA PRO A 578 -10.68 -14.22 -21.84
C PRO A 578 -11.27 -12.82 -22.01
N ALA A 579 -12.29 -12.44 -21.24
CA ALA A 579 -12.89 -11.11 -21.29
C ALA A 579 -11.94 -10.05 -20.73
N LEU A 580 -11.42 -10.25 -19.51
CA LEU A 580 -10.39 -9.37 -18.92
C LEU A 580 -9.10 -9.33 -19.74
N TRP A 581 -8.68 -10.45 -20.32
CA TRP A 581 -7.50 -10.52 -21.20
C TRP A 581 -7.68 -9.66 -22.46
N ARG A 582 -8.82 -9.78 -23.14
CA ARG A 582 -9.14 -8.94 -24.31
C ARG A 582 -9.20 -7.47 -23.91
N ARG A 583 -9.89 -7.16 -22.80
CA ARG A 583 -10.01 -5.81 -22.25
C ARG A 583 -8.65 -5.16 -21.99
N LEU A 584 -7.71 -5.88 -21.36
CA LEU A 584 -6.35 -5.38 -21.13
C LEU A 584 -5.63 -5.02 -22.44
N VAL A 585 -5.77 -5.86 -23.47
CA VAL A 585 -5.12 -5.64 -24.78
C VAL A 585 -5.71 -4.43 -25.51
N GLU A 586 -7.04 -4.32 -25.56
CA GLU A 586 -7.75 -3.20 -26.18
C GLU A 586 -7.44 -1.88 -25.45
N ALA A 587 -7.57 -1.86 -24.13
CA ALA A 587 -7.29 -0.68 -23.31
C ALA A 587 -5.84 -0.19 -23.45
N ALA A 588 -4.87 -1.10 -23.49
CA ALA A 588 -3.46 -0.76 -23.64
C ALA A 588 -3.14 -0.20 -25.05
N ALA A 589 -3.74 -0.79 -26.09
CA ALA A 589 -3.60 -0.32 -27.48
C ALA A 589 -4.20 1.08 -27.66
N ASP A 590 -5.38 1.33 -27.08
CA ASP A 590 -6.07 2.63 -27.10
C ASP A 590 -5.46 3.67 -26.13
N ARG A 591 -4.41 3.30 -25.38
CA ARG A 591 -3.76 4.13 -24.35
C ARG A 591 -4.72 4.57 -23.21
N ARG A 592 -5.76 3.77 -22.92
CA ARG A 592 -6.68 3.96 -21.78
C ARG A 592 -5.99 3.54 -20.47
N VAL A 593 -5.30 4.49 -19.83
CA VAL A 593 -4.37 4.23 -18.71
C VAL A 593 -5.05 3.57 -17.51
N GLY A 594 -6.12 4.15 -16.97
CA GLY A 594 -6.80 3.62 -15.79
C GLY A 594 -7.52 2.30 -16.05
N GLU A 595 -8.00 2.07 -17.27
CA GLU A 595 -8.59 0.78 -17.66
C GLU A 595 -7.55 -0.33 -17.80
N THR A 596 -6.38 0.00 -18.36
CA THR A 596 -5.23 -0.90 -18.42
C THR A 596 -4.79 -1.28 -17.01
N ALA A 597 -4.72 -0.32 -16.08
CA ALA A 597 -4.43 -0.56 -14.67
C ALA A 597 -5.52 -1.42 -13.99
N LEU A 598 -6.81 -1.10 -14.19
CA LEU A 598 -7.95 -1.85 -13.65
C LEU A 598 -7.93 -3.32 -14.11
N ALA A 599 -7.82 -3.56 -15.41
CA ALA A 599 -7.75 -4.91 -15.98
C ALA A 599 -6.48 -5.66 -15.51
N ALA A 600 -5.34 -4.98 -15.39
CA ALA A 600 -4.10 -5.54 -14.85
C ALA A 600 -4.26 -6.02 -13.40
N LEU A 601 -4.86 -5.19 -12.53
CA LEU A 601 -5.10 -5.52 -11.13
C LEU A 601 -6.07 -6.70 -10.97
N LEU A 602 -7.14 -6.75 -11.78
CA LEU A 602 -8.09 -7.87 -11.79
C LEU A 602 -7.45 -9.18 -12.27
N LEU A 603 -6.57 -9.12 -13.28
CA LEU A 603 -5.84 -10.29 -13.80
C LEU A 603 -4.78 -10.85 -12.84
N LEU A 604 -4.21 -10.00 -11.97
CA LEU A 604 -3.28 -10.43 -10.91
C LEU A 604 -4.03 -10.91 -9.65
N GLY A 605 -5.21 -10.35 -9.37
CA GLY A 605 -6.09 -10.75 -8.28
C GLY A 605 -5.42 -10.77 -6.89
N ASN A 606 -6.00 -11.56 -5.99
CA ASN A 606 -5.46 -11.73 -4.63
C ASN A 606 -4.16 -12.57 -4.59
N ALA A 607 -3.82 -13.28 -5.68
CA ALA A 607 -2.58 -14.05 -5.78
C ALA A 607 -1.35 -13.15 -6.04
N GLY A 608 -1.55 -12.03 -6.76
CA GLY A 608 -0.49 -11.11 -7.13
C GLY A 608 0.54 -11.71 -8.11
N PRO A 609 1.58 -10.95 -8.48
CA PRO A 609 2.64 -11.40 -9.39
C PRO A 609 3.37 -12.70 -8.99
N ALA A 610 3.43 -13.03 -7.69
CA ALA A 610 4.11 -14.25 -7.22
C ALA A 610 3.25 -15.53 -7.37
N GLY A 611 1.92 -15.41 -7.33
CA GLY A 611 0.99 -16.55 -7.46
C GLY A 611 0.25 -16.62 -8.81
N THR A 612 0.42 -15.61 -9.67
CA THR A 612 -0.21 -15.54 -11.01
C THR A 612 0.69 -16.22 -12.06
N PRO A 613 0.15 -16.93 -13.06
CA PRO A 613 0.96 -17.57 -14.11
C PRO A 613 1.90 -16.57 -14.82
N PRO A 614 3.20 -16.89 -15.00
CA PRO A 614 4.18 -15.92 -15.51
C PRO A 614 3.84 -15.28 -16.86
N ALA A 615 3.18 -16.01 -17.76
CA ALA A 615 2.72 -15.47 -19.04
C ALA A 615 1.65 -14.37 -18.88
N VAL A 616 0.79 -14.48 -17.87
CA VAL A 616 -0.21 -13.46 -17.53
C VAL A 616 0.47 -12.24 -16.91
N VAL A 617 1.41 -12.45 -16.00
CA VAL A 617 2.19 -11.34 -15.42
C VAL A 617 2.99 -10.60 -16.50
N ALA A 618 3.66 -11.32 -17.41
CA ALA A 618 4.38 -10.73 -18.53
C ALA A 618 3.46 -9.91 -19.45
N ARG A 619 2.23 -10.38 -19.72
CA ARG A 619 1.23 -9.60 -20.46
C ARG A 619 0.84 -8.32 -19.72
N VAL A 620 0.58 -8.40 -18.42
CA VAL A 620 0.26 -7.25 -17.55
C VAL A 620 1.40 -6.23 -17.54
N VAL A 621 2.64 -6.68 -17.32
CA VAL A 621 3.85 -5.85 -17.36
C VAL A 621 3.98 -5.14 -18.71
N GLY A 622 3.83 -5.86 -19.82
CA GLY A 622 3.87 -5.28 -21.17
C GLY A 622 2.79 -4.22 -21.40
N ALA A 623 1.55 -4.49 -20.97
CA ALA A 623 0.42 -3.57 -21.11
C ALA A 623 0.60 -2.28 -20.27
N LEU A 624 1.05 -2.40 -19.02
CA LEU A 624 1.33 -1.26 -18.14
C LEU A 624 2.44 -0.35 -18.73
N ARG A 625 3.51 -0.93 -19.28
CA ARG A 625 4.54 -0.18 -20.01
C ARG A 625 3.99 0.47 -21.29
N ALA A 626 3.13 -0.24 -22.02
CA ALA A 626 2.48 0.27 -23.21
C ALA A 626 1.58 1.49 -22.96
N VAL A 627 1.20 1.78 -21.71
CA VAL A 627 0.50 3.02 -21.30
C VAL A 627 1.36 4.02 -20.52
N GLY A 628 2.65 3.72 -20.28
CA GLY A 628 3.62 4.61 -19.61
C GLY A 628 3.77 4.41 -18.10
N LEU A 629 3.29 3.28 -17.55
CA LEU A 629 3.43 2.91 -16.13
C LEU A 629 4.67 2.01 -15.90
N ASP A 630 5.83 2.40 -16.45
CA ASP A 630 7.07 1.62 -16.38
C ASP A 630 7.58 1.37 -14.95
N SER A 631 7.33 2.28 -14.01
CA SER A 631 7.64 2.11 -12.58
C SER A 631 6.90 0.93 -11.96
N ASP A 632 5.59 0.88 -12.19
CA ASP A 632 4.67 -0.11 -11.64
C ASP A 632 4.88 -1.46 -12.31
N ALA A 633 5.03 -1.46 -13.64
CA ALA A 633 5.37 -2.63 -14.41
C ALA A 633 6.70 -3.26 -13.96
N ARG A 634 7.74 -2.44 -13.72
CA ARG A 634 9.02 -2.94 -13.19
C ARG A 634 8.87 -3.48 -11.78
N ALA A 635 8.04 -2.87 -10.93
CA ALA A 635 7.80 -3.36 -9.57
C ALA A 635 7.12 -4.74 -9.58
N ILE A 636 6.02 -4.89 -10.33
CA ILE A 636 5.32 -6.16 -10.54
C ILE A 636 6.25 -7.21 -11.15
N ALA A 637 7.07 -6.84 -12.13
CA ALA A 637 8.05 -7.74 -12.75
C ALA A 637 9.16 -8.21 -11.78
N ARG A 638 9.64 -7.36 -10.87
CA ARG A 638 10.62 -7.76 -9.83
C ARG A 638 10.03 -8.79 -8.87
N GLU A 639 8.80 -8.60 -8.43
CA GLU A 639 8.14 -9.53 -7.50
C GLU A 639 7.93 -10.91 -8.14
N ALA A 640 7.45 -10.96 -9.39
CA ALA A 640 7.29 -12.21 -10.13
C ALA A 640 8.64 -12.88 -10.45
N ALA A 641 9.64 -12.11 -10.92
CA ALA A 641 10.96 -12.65 -11.19
C ALA A 641 11.66 -13.15 -9.92
N ALA A 642 11.41 -12.53 -8.76
CA ALA A 642 11.89 -13.01 -7.47
C ALA A 642 11.20 -14.32 -7.06
N ALA A 643 9.89 -14.48 -7.30
CA ALA A 643 9.24 -15.77 -7.08
C ALA A 643 9.87 -16.88 -7.94
N LEU A 644 10.10 -16.61 -9.23
CA LEU A 644 10.67 -17.56 -10.20
C LEU A 644 12.16 -17.87 -10.02
N ALA A 645 12.95 -16.97 -9.42
CA ALA A 645 14.39 -17.14 -9.19
C ALA A 645 14.74 -18.03 -7.97
N GLY A 646 13.76 -18.74 -7.40
CA GLY A 646 13.96 -19.69 -6.30
C GLY A 646 14.65 -20.99 -6.71
#